data_AF-A0A139A9B2-F1
#
_entry.id   AF-A0A139A9B2-F1
#
_cell.length_a   1.000
_cell.length_b   1.000
_cell.length_c   1.000
_cell.angle_alpha   90.00
_cell.angle_beta   90.00
_cell.angle_gamma   90.00
#
_symmetry.space_group_name_H-M   'P 1'
#
loop_
_entity.id
_entity.type
_entity.pdbx_description
1 polymer ?
#
loop_
_entity_poly.entity_id
_entity_poly.type
_entity_poly.pdbx_seq_one_letter_code
_entity_poly.pdbx_strand_id
1 'polypeptide(L)'
;MGDEGTSIAPSPSSLRQSPVLLDPQISQALIITDIDLDTDHDEHEHEHNHGHDEPTPGPGLGLGQLALLNESNGTKFQSFGNASRSSHKKNDREVPTAKRSRIELTLFSVLHSMVAGNEVPPSLAYPLTIFEDMQLLYFCWHPGHSLPGMPSWIHYIWNPLTLRPGNFYAFLAIFSAAWLVVSTLVGTICFCGFSFSRGKFKYVWPLILLRSGTLLAVGILNIPITEIFLVPLDCDNGALSMYPQVACYTSVQHLVPFILSIIGLVLFIPYTIVMALVYVDGNPKSANNPLTRAHGRTDLLYVVVKLVVVFVWEFPVPPANKLVILVVFMLFLTKETIQKQPFHDVTLQSIRSGIFVAAVVSSFISLLSEVLGASSLDSLGPFITLVVSLPFSFALGFFLNRWVINTVTRRIYMRFQAQIKDMRTKTGMLSFAGVERNGPRLSRRVSIVENQISHVLDDIGTNIMSLTSEKTVKEPPVFRSPHEVEIACRFVRNTENPNALILMREIFEAAFLQYPKDGFVHITAALYLLAFSSETTMLLHPSETNAEKAETLLCKLASMRNAFDVRFLSFVCEKLIEQTLKVGGGVIKNVVCSYVEVLSQENYAKTYHIASLSELKAFWTSVRRGSTTKDYLDYPNYLPFIADATSKAKENYHRLTTRFPKSKNTLRLFAQFTGTVLADAEECRRLLASAEELEELEQGSDFDLTKEHPRHLLKQVSLEKNASLARMKGFSEENHDEGPPNSVDERKLSRRTFSDAEAPVVSRKAASSHGGSSQTSESREVRRQRIMRNEFIKRLVNIPLTFSRRLKILAGVCVIVATCAIGYTTSVFSSVAVDVNSFLTTTEIGRMAVASIQAARLMSYFGSKGDNTSYQYWKKQADSANTFTATVSLPYLIDRSSLQTGMVDVVTYDKITKDALSTQPYSKSMNQYQAIPKKALDDILLQIDEQLELLVQDGVEGKAGSSTIQDGARGGHRITESLNVIASLFLIGACACAILLPLIYRLPTNTTYVSLVNYTGGRKYMVRMVRTLGYEVLINDNTTWLAGRPEMHMRYYIDKMEALHLNSMTGHGEREIPPTSSIEIIRPILAEPGCNTDCDPNVKHYNGTIGWTFDEAVAPVDQMINDYIRAAREFLIINALQGSQNFVDDRMRFMEEIQVDIVAALLKVDELVLNVFLPQGNNNAMSASIALFVLTVISITGLYTFNFRGLIERRVQQMEIVVCLLHMVPQAALNASPKLTRLIQTGGATLGEDE
;
A
#
# COMPACT_ATOMS: atom_id res chain seq x y z
N MET A 1 49.50 0.34 74.68
CA MET A 1 48.86 -0.78 75.38
C MET A 1 47.95 -1.44 74.36
N GLY A 2 48.10 -2.75 74.08
CA GLY A 2 47.02 -3.53 73.45
C GLY A 2 46.15 -4.14 74.56
N ASP A 3 45.55 -5.32 74.47
CA ASP A 3 45.58 -6.45 73.48
C ASP A 3 44.26 -7.25 73.70
N GLU A 4 43.70 -8.17 72.90
CA GLU A 4 44.04 -8.96 71.69
C GLU A 4 42.68 -9.24 70.93
N GLY A 5 42.47 -10.08 69.91
CA GLY A 5 43.31 -10.97 69.09
C GLY A 5 42.54 -12.13 68.42
N THR A 6 42.52 -12.20 67.07
CA THR A 6 42.30 -13.43 66.22
C THR A 6 40.95 -14.23 66.29
N SER A 7 40.49 -15.00 65.28
CA SER A 7 40.83 -15.14 63.84
C SER A 7 39.84 -16.01 63.01
N ILE A 8 39.80 -15.78 61.69
CA ILE A 8 39.60 -16.75 60.56
C ILE A 8 38.19 -17.29 60.19
N ALA A 9 38.05 -17.45 58.86
CA ALA A 9 36.91 -17.85 58.00
C ALA A 9 36.55 -19.38 58.07
N PRO A 10 35.59 -19.98 57.30
CA PRO A 10 35.23 -19.68 55.90
C PRO A 10 33.73 -19.75 55.48
N SER A 11 33.48 -19.44 54.21
CA SER A 11 32.24 -19.74 53.45
C SER A 11 32.22 -21.23 53.01
N PRO A 12 31.05 -21.87 52.69
CA PRO A 12 30.41 -21.65 51.37
C PRO A 12 28.87 -21.89 51.24
N SER A 13 28.32 -21.41 50.12
CA SER A 13 27.21 -21.97 49.30
C SER A 13 25.95 -22.65 49.90
N SER A 14 24.81 -21.99 49.68
CA SER A 14 23.56 -22.53 49.08
C SER A 14 22.53 -23.35 49.89
N LEU A 15 21.28 -23.28 49.38
CA LEU A 15 20.12 -24.19 49.51
C LEU A 15 19.20 -24.15 50.77
N ARG A 16 17.89 -24.08 50.44
CA ARG A 16 16.70 -24.73 51.05
C ARG A 16 15.91 -24.08 52.23
N GLN A 17 14.61 -23.89 51.90
CA GLN A 17 13.40 -24.33 52.63
C GLN A 17 12.88 -23.52 53.86
N SER A 18 11.63 -23.03 53.70
CA SER A 18 10.40 -23.36 54.47
C SER A 18 10.45 -23.37 56.01
N PRO A 19 9.44 -22.82 56.72
CA PRO A 19 8.02 -23.29 56.70
C PRO A 19 7.00 -22.12 56.57
N VAL A 20 5.68 -22.17 56.81
CA VAL A 20 4.76 -22.97 57.65
C VAL A 20 3.38 -23.14 56.99
N LEU A 21 2.64 -24.22 57.32
CA LEU A 21 1.24 -24.45 56.89
C LEU A 21 0.24 -23.72 57.80
N LEU A 22 -0.91 -23.31 57.27
CA LEU A 22 -2.19 -23.36 58.00
C LEU A 22 -3.39 -23.42 57.03
N ASP A 23 -4.19 -24.48 57.19
CA ASP A 23 -5.56 -24.71 56.74
C ASP A 23 -6.39 -24.81 58.08
N PRO A 24 -7.72 -24.60 58.17
CA PRO A 24 -8.69 -24.97 57.13
C PRO A 24 -10.02 -24.16 56.99
N GLN A 25 -10.68 -24.42 55.86
CA GLN A 25 -12.13 -24.65 55.68
C GLN A 25 -13.23 -23.58 55.94
N ILE A 26 -14.27 -23.74 55.09
CA ILE A 26 -15.73 -23.67 55.35
C ILE A 26 -16.56 -22.42 54.98
N SER A 27 -17.68 -22.74 54.33
CA SER A 27 -18.97 -22.05 54.16
C SER A 27 -19.21 -20.97 53.10
N GLN A 28 -20.41 -21.12 52.53
CA GLN A 28 -21.14 -20.16 51.71
C GLN A 28 -21.86 -19.14 52.61
N ALA A 29 -22.04 -17.91 52.15
CA ALA A 29 -23.12 -17.04 52.62
C ALA A 29 -23.57 -16.08 51.51
N LEU A 30 -24.82 -16.20 51.09
CA LEU A 30 -25.52 -15.23 50.25
C LEU A 30 -26.41 -14.40 51.18
N ILE A 31 -26.15 -13.10 51.31
CA ILE A 31 -26.95 -12.19 52.12
C ILE A 31 -27.31 -10.94 51.32
N ILE A 32 -28.60 -10.72 51.21
CA ILE A 32 -29.25 -9.48 50.78
C ILE A 32 -29.31 -8.57 52.01
N THR A 33 -29.16 -7.26 51.82
CA THR A 33 -29.51 -6.26 52.85
C THR A 33 -30.39 -5.20 52.22
N ASP A 34 -31.70 -5.37 52.41
CA ASP A 34 -32.66 -4.28 52.37
C ASP A 34 -32.43 -3.35 53.58
N ILE A 35 -32.70 -2.05 53.40
CA ILE A 35 -32.91 -1.11 54.50
C ILE A 35 -34.11 -0.24 54.08
N ASP A 36 -35.28 -0.57 54.62
CA ASP A 36 -36.40 0.37 54.70
C ASP A 36 -36.07 1.48 55.70
N LEU A 37 -36.62 2.68 55.47
CA LEU A 37 -36.87 3.65 56.53
C LEU A 37 -38.00 4.60 56.08
N ASP A 38 -39.12 4.54 56.80
CA ASP A 38 -40.27 5.41 56.57
C ASP A 38 -39.96 6.89 56.82
N THR A 39 -40.69 7.78 56.15
CA THR A 39 -41.19 9.00 56.80
C THR A 39 -42.40 9.56 56.05
N ASP A 40 -43.49 9.81 56.76
CA ASP A 40 -44.72 10.39 56.22
C ASP A 40 -44.55 11.86 55.80
N HIS A 41 -45.40 12.31 54.87
CA HIS A 41 -46.20 13.51 55.11
C HIS A 41 -47.43 13.58 54.20
N ASP A 42 -48.55 13.98 54.79
CA ASP A 42 -49.82 14.25 54.12
C ASP A 42 -49.76 15.48 53.19
N GLU A 43 -50.61 15.52 52.15
CA GLU A 43 -51.73 16.48 52.12
C GLU A 43 -52.70 16.25 50.93
N HIS A 44 -53.94 16.67 51.18
CA HIS A 44 -55.07 17.11 50.33
C HIS A 44 -54.76 17.53 48.86
N GLU A 45 -55.68 17.52 47.86
CA GLU A 45 -57.15 17.51 47.91
C GLU A 45 -57.90 17.15 46.58
N HIS A 46 -59.23 16.93 46.70
CA HIS A 46 -60.37 17.01 45.76
C HIS A 46 -60.26 16.84 44.20
N GLU A 47 -61.13 15.94 43.68
CA GLU A 47 -62.16 16.10 42.60
C GLU A 47 -61.92 17.02 41.37
N HIS A 48 -62.38 16.69 40.15
CA HIS A 48 -63.80 16.42 39.84
C HIS A 48 -64.05 15.75 38.46
N ASN A 49 -65.20 15.06 38.32
CA ASN A 49 -65.76 14.61 37.02
C ASN A 49 -66.46 15.77 36.26
N HIS A 50 -66.32 15.82 34.92
CA HIS A 50 -67.38 15.46 33.93
C HIS A 50 -66.99 15.88 32.48
N GLY A 51 -67.85 15.59 31.49
CA GLY A 51 -67.68 15.97 30.08
C GLY A 51 -68.98 16.45 29.43
N HIS A 52 -69.16 16.15 28.13
CA HIS A 52 -70.30 16.42 27.22
C HIS A 52 -70.35 17.75 26.42
N ASP A 53 -70.74 17.55 25.14
CA ASP A 53 -71.54 18.36 24.20
C ASP A 53 -71.04 19.62 23.43
N GLU A 54 -71.45 19.66 22.14
CA GLU A 54 -71.58 20.84 21.25
C GLU A 54 -72.96 21.55 21.52
N PRO A 55 -73.51 22.50 20.70
CA PRO A 55 -72.97 23.29 19.57
C PRO A 55 -73.37 24.81 19.51
N THR A 56 -72.52 25.65 18.89
CA THR A 56 -72.86 26.94 18.19
C THR A 56 -73.47 28.11 19.03
N PRO A 57 -73.72 29.35 18.50
CA PRO A 57 -73.40 29.99 17.19
C PRO A 57 -72.59 31.34 17.28
N GLY A 58 -72.50 32.11 16.17
CA GLY A 58 -71.75 33.40 16.04
C GLY A 58 -72.48 34.67 16.55
N PRO A 59 -72.15 35.93 16.14
CA PRO A 59 -71.88 36.36 14.73
C PRO A 59 -70.93 37.57 14.45
N GLY A 60 -70.70 37.88 13.15
CA GLY A 60 -70.33 39.23 12.61
C GLY A 60 -68.83 39.62 12.55
N LEU A 61 -68.38 40.62 11.76
CA LEU A 61 -68.97 41.39 10.64
C LEU A 61 -67.85 42.17 9.88
N GLY A 62 -67.86 42.25 8.54
CA GLY A 62 -66.92 43.10 7.75
C GLY A 62 -67.17 43.05 6.22
N LEU A 63 -66.98 44.16 5.48
CA LEU A 63 -67.50 44.31 4.10
C LEU A 63 -66.69 45.30 3.22
N GLY A 64 -66.58 45.04 1.90
CA GLY A 64 -66.07 45.93 0.84
C GLY A 64 -65.68 45.15 -0.44
N GLN A 65 -66.57 44.97 -1.43
CA GLN A 65 -66.95 45.86 -2.55
C GLN A 65 -66.05 45.79 -3.81
N LEU A 66 -66.64 45.28 -4.91
CA LEU A 66 -66.61 45.78 -6.32
C LEU A 66 -65.24 45.85 -7.08
N ALA A 67 -65.11 45.58 -8.40
CA ALA A 67 -65.98 45.14 -9.51
C ALA A 67 -65.07 44.68 -10.71
N LEU A 68 -65.44 44.27 -11.94
CA LEU A 68 -66.68 43.87 -12.66
C LEU A 68 -66.27 43.23 -14.03
N LEU A 69 -67.23 42.69 -14.81
CA LEU A 69 -67.15 42.28 -16.25
C LEU A 69 -66.23 41.08 -16.63
N ASN A 70 -66.44 40.33 -17.73
CA ASN A 70 -67.68 39.88 -18.40
C ASN A 70 -67.36 38.69 -19.37
N GLU A 71 -68.41 38.02 -19.86
CA GLU A 71 -68.51 37.30 -21.14
C GLU A 71 -67.62 36.07 -21.47
N SER A 72 -68.29 34.92 -21.49
CA SER A 72 -68.50 34.08 -22.69
C SER A 72 -67.36 33.96 -23.73
N ASN A 73 -66.86 32.73 -23.89
CA ASN A 73 -67.21 31.96 -25.09
C ASN A 73 -67.00 30.45 -24.91
N GLY A 74 -67.97 29.65 -25.36
CA GLY A 74 -67.87 28.20 -25.38
C GLY A 74 -67.33 27.70 -26.71
N THR A 75 -66.16 27.05 -26.71
CA THR A 75 -65.62 26.33 -27.88
C THR A 75 -65.38 24.87 -27.54
N LYS A 76 -65.91 23.97 -28.39
CA LYS A 76 -65.59 22.54 -28.35
C LYS A 76 -64.10 22.37 -28.60
N PHE A 77 -63.35 21.73 -27.70
CA PHE A 77 -62.02 21.24 -28.03
C PHE A 77 -62.05 19.73 -28.31
N GLN A 78 -61.35 19.33 -29.37
CA GLN A 78 -61.50 18.01 -29.97
C GLN A 78 -60.68 16.95 -29.22
N SER A 79 -61.24 15.74 -29.12
CA SER A 79 -60.46 14.54 -28.83
C SER A 79 -59.48 14.29 -29.97
N PHE A 80 -58.21 14.64 -29.76
CA PHE A 80 -57.10 14.27 -30.65
C PHE A 80 -56.22 13.22 -29.96
N GLY A 81 -56.34 11.97 -30.40
CA GLY A 81 -55.53 10.87 -29.90
C GLY A 81 -54.05 11.04 -30.25
N ASN A 82 -53.20 11.18 -29.24
CA ASN A 82 -51.74 11.30 -29.39
C ASN A 82 -50.98 10.16 -28.66
N ALA A 83 -51.56 8.96 -28.62
CA ALA A 83 -50.98 7.79 -27.96
C ALA A 83 -49.72 7.22 -28.66
N SER A 84 -49.42 7.64 -29.89
CA SER A 84 -48.31 7.09 -30.70
C SER A 84 -46.92 7.62 -30.32
N ARG A 85 -46.81 8.88 -29.88
CA ARG A 85 -45.51 9.59 -29.77
C ARG A 85 -44.64 9.24 -28.56
N SER A 86 -45.14 8.50 -27.57
CA SER A 86 -44.35 8.08 -26.40
C SER A 86 -43.49 6.84 -26.65
N SER A 87 -43.83 6.01 -27.64
CA SER A 87 -43.13 4.76 -27.93
C SER A 87 -41.68 4.99 -28.39
N HIS A 88 -41.49 5.87 -29.40
CA HIS A 88 -40.18 6.09 -30.02
C HIS A 88 -39.08 6.55 -29.05
N LYS A 89 -39.43 7.30 -27.99
CA LYS A 89 -38.44 7.89 -27.07
C LYS A 89 -37.89 6.90 -26.02
N LYS A 90 -38.25 5.62 -26.11
CA LYS A 90 -37.84 4.59 -25.14
C LYS A 90 -36.73 3.65 -25.66
N ASN A 91 -36.48 3.62 -26.97
CA ASN A 91 -35.49 2.72 -27.58
C ASN A 91 -34.03 3.21 -27.48
N ASP A 92 -33.80 4.47 -27.09
CA ASP A 92 -32.44 5.07 -27.07
C ASP A 92 -31.77 5.05 -25.67
N ARG A 93 -32.47 4.55 -24.64
CA ARG A 93 -32.05 4.70 -23.22
C ARG A 93 -31.30 3.48 -22.71
N GLU A 94 -30.11 3.28 -23.25
CA GLU A 94 -29.21 2.19 -22.85
C GLU A 94 -28.20 2.62 -21.79
N VAL A 95 -27.97 1.72 -20.83
CA VAL A 95 -26.98 1.90 -19.77
C VAL A 95 -25.68 1.21 -20.20
N PRO A 96 -24.62 1.93 -20.62
CA PRO A 96 -23.34 1.29 -20.89
C PRO A 96 -22.70 0.79 -19.58
N THR A 97 -23.01 -0.45 -19.19
CA THR A 97 -22.48 -1.08 -17.97
C THR A 97 -20.97 -0.93 -17.88
N ALA A 98 -20.49 -0.44 -16.74
CA ALA A 98 -19.10 -0.05 -16.55
C ALA A 98 -18.13 -1.18 -16.95
N LYS A 99 -17.02 -0.83 -17.62
CA LYS A 99 -16.01 -1.79 -18.10
C LYS A 99 -15.16 -2.38 -16.97
N ARG A 100 -15.79 -3.16 -16.07
CA ARG A 100 -15.14 -3.89 -14.98
C ARG A 100 -14.41 -5.14 -15.49
N SER A 101 -13.32 -5.50 -14.82
CA SER A 101 -12.60 -6.75 -15.08
C SER A 101 -13.26 -7.97 -14.41
N ARG A 102 -12.98 -9.20 -14.87
CA ARG A 102 -13.49 -10.43 -14.21
C ARG A 102 -13.00 -10.58 -12.75
N ILE A 103 -11.79 -10.10 -12.45
CA ILE A 103 -11.23 -10.10 -11.09
C ILE A 103 -11.98 -9.09 -10.22
N GLU A 104 -12.18 -7.87 -10.71
CA GLU A 104 -12.95 -6.82 -10.06
C GLU A 104 -14.42 -7.25 -9.82
N LEU A 105 -15.04 -7.94 -10.77
CA LEU A 105 -16.40 -8.48 -10.61
C LEU A 105 -16.49 -9.54 -9.50
N THR A 106 -15.56 -10.50 -9.48
CA THR A 106 -15.50 -11.52 -8.40
C THR A 106 -15.22 -10.87 -7.05
N LEU A 107 -14.24 -9.96 -6.99
CA LEU A 107 -13.84 -9.25 -5.78
C LEU A 107 -14.98 -8.36 -5.23
N PHE A 108 -15.64 -7.60 -6.09
CA PHE A 108 -16.82 -6.81 -5.73
C PHE A 108 -18.00 -7.68 -5.32
N SER A 109 -18.18 -8.88 -5.89
CA SER A 109 -19.23 -9.83 -5.45
C SER A 109 -18.97 -10.37 -4.04
N VAL A 110 -17.71 -10.69 -3.70
CA VAL A 110 -17.28 -11.06 -2.34
C VAL A 110 -17.54 -9.90 -1.39
N LEU A 111 -17.01 -8.71 -1.70
CA LEU A 111 -17.06 -7.53 -0.82
C LEU A 111 -18.50 -6.99 -0.65
N HIS A 112 -19.32 -7.00 -1.70
CA HIS A 112 -20.75 -6.69 -1.60
C HIS A 112 -21.44 -7.67 -0.65
N SER A 113 -21.13 -8.96 -0.75
CA SER A 113 -21.73 -9.97 0.13
C SER A 113 -21.18 -9.90 1.57
N MET A 114 -20.00 -9.32 1.79
CA MET A 114 -19.55 -8.96 3.14
C MET A 114 -20.34 -7.77 3.70
N VAL A 115 -20.58 -6.72 2.92
CA VAL A 115 -21.28 -5.49 3.35
C VAL A 115 -22.80 -5.67 3.49
N ALA A 116 -23.46 -6.31 2.52
CA ALA A 116 -24.91 -6.35 2.42
C ALA A 116 -25.56 -7.18 3.54
N GLY A 117 -26.33 -6.53 4.42
CA GLY A 117 -26.90 -7.16 5.63
C GLY A 117 -25.88 -7.32 6.76
N ASN A 118 -24.84 -6.49 6.81
CA ASN A 118 -23.97 -6.35 7.97
C ASN A 118 -24.56 -5.36 8.99
N GLU A 119 -25.74 -5.69 9.51
CA GLU A 119 -26.43 -4.91 10.53
C GLU A 119 -25.85 -5.24 11.91
N VAL A 120 -24.98 -4.37 12.42
CA VAL A 120 -24.44 -4.48 13.79
C VAL A 120 -25.41 -3.76 14.73
N PRO A 121 -25.96 -4.43 15.76
CA PRO A 121 -26.92 -3.79 16.66
C PRO A 121 -26.26 -2.63 17.42
N PRO A 122 -26.99 -1.53 17.72
CA PRO A 122 -26.42 -0.35 18.40
C PRO A 122 -25.70 -0.68 19.70
N SER A 123 -26.24 -1.62 20.48
CA SER A 123 -25.68 -2.12 21.75
C SER A 123 -24.29 -2.73 21.63
N LEU A 124 -23.90 -3.22 20.44
CA LEU A 124 -22.56 -3.71 20.14
C LEU A 124 -21.73 -2.68 19.39
N ALA A 125 -22.33 -1.99 18.41
CA ALA A 125 -21.65 -1.02 17.56
C ALA A 125 -21.07 0.18 18.32
N TYR A 126 -21.81 0.73 19.29
CA TYR A 126 -21.34 1.86 20.10
C TYR A 126 -20.13 1.46 20.98
N PRO A 127 -20.20 0.43 21.86
CA PRO A 127 -19.05 -0.02 22.63
C PRO A 127 -17.84 -0.43 21.78
N LEU A 128 -18.05 -1.15 20.67
CA LEU A 128 -16.93 -1.56 19.81
C LEU A 128 -16.16 -0.35 19.25
N THR A 129 -16.88 0.68 18.78
CA THR A 129 -16.26 1.89 18.20
C THR A 129 -15.62 2.78 19.27
N ILE A 130 -16.21 2.87 20.47
CA ILE A 130 -15.66 3.61 21.61
C ILE A 130 -14.34 2.96 22.07
N PHE A 131 -14.34 1.64 22.23
CA PHE A 131 -13.14 0.88 22.60
C PHE A 131 -12.06 0.98 21.52
N GLU A 132 -12.44 0.88 20.24
CA GLU A 132 -11.54 1.05 19.09
C GLU A 132 -10.78 2.40 19.11
N ASP A 133 -11.42 3.47 19.60
CA ASP A 133 -10.85 4.81 19.71
C ASP A 133 -10.09 5.03 21.02
N MET A 134 -10.56 4.43 22.13
CA MET A 134 -9.86 4.44 23.42
C MET A 134 -8.46 3.79 23.32
N GLN A 135 -8.26 2.83 22.42
CA GLN A 135 -6.94 2.25 22.15
C GLN A 135 -5.89 3.25 21.62
N LEU A 136 -6.28 4.46 21.20
CA LEU A 136 -5.31 5.53 20.88
C LEU A 136 -4.81 6.28 22.12
N LEU A 137 -5.56 6.24 23.22
CA LEU A 137 -5.10 6.78 24.50
C LEU A 137 -3.97 5.93 25.08
N TYR A 138 -3.88 4.63 24.76
CA TYR A 138 -2.78 3.75 25.18
C TYR A 138 -1.39 4.37 24.91
N PHE A 139 -1.17 4.97 23.74
CA PHE A 139 0.09 5.64 23.39
C PHE A 139 0.32 6.94 24.18
N CYS A 140 -0.75 7.63 24.59
CA CYS A 140 -0.67 8.84 25.43
C CYS A 140 -0.28 8.50 26.88
N TRP A 141 -0.76 7.35 27.38
CA TRP A 141 -0.60 6.85 28.75
C TRP A 141 0.42 5.69 28.86
N HIS A 142 1.32 5.58 27.89
CA HIS A 142 2.23 4.43 27.79
C HIS A 142 3.29 4.44 28.92
N PRO A 143 3.60 3.29 29.58
CA PRO A 143 4.53 3.24 30.70
C PRO A 143 5.97 3.69 30.38
N GLY A 144 6.37 3.67 29.10
CA GLY A 144 7.66 4.23 28.65
C GLY A 144 7.78 5.77 28.71
N HIS A 145 6.72 6.47 29.13
CA HIS A 145 6.72 7.90 29.45
C HIS A 145 6.24 8.07 30.89
N SER A 146 6.98 7.48 31.83
CA SER A 146 6.57 7.29 33.22
C SER A 146 6.35 8.61 33.95
N LEU A 147 5.12 9.12 33.92
CA LEU A 147 4.68 10.22 34.75
C LEU A 147 4.72 9.78 36.23
N PRO A 148 5.34 10.54 37.15
CA PRO A 148 5.42 10.16 38.55
C PRO A 148 4.04 9.86 39.15
N GLY A 149 3.94 8.73 39.85
CA GLY A 149 2.70 8.24 40.45
C GLY A 149 1.68 7.60 39.49
N MET A 150 1.97 7.48 38.18
CA MET A 150 1.11 6.76 37.26
C MET A 150 1.05 5.25 37.61
N PRO A 151 -0.12 4.66 37.91
CA PRO A 151 -0.20 3.25 38.28
C PRO A 151 0.15 2.31 37.11
N SER A 152 0.97 1.30 37.37
CA SER A 152 1.48 0.33 36.36
C SER A 152 0.42 -0.59 35.72
N TRP A 153 -0.86 -0.39 36.04
CA TRP A 153 -2.00 -1.07 35.43
C TRP A 153 -2.85 -0.16 34.53
N ILE A 154 -2.64 1.17 34.54
CA ILE A 154 -3.56 2.12 33.90
C ILE A 154 -3.58 2.01 32.37
N HIS A 155 -2.46 1.65 31.74
CA HIS A 155 -2.39 1.46 30.29
C HIS A 155 -3.23 0.26 29.80
N TYR A 156 -3.45 -0.74 30.66
CA TYR A 156 -4.38 -1.85 30.36
C TYR A 156 -5.85 -1.43 30.40
N ILE A 157 -6.22 -0.25 30.93
CA ILE A 157 -7.59 0.28 30.76
C ILE A 157 -7.83 0.66 29.30
N TRP A 158 -6.86 1.34 28.69
CA TRP A 158 -6.96 1.88 27.34
C TRP A 158 -6.78 0.81 26.26
N ASN A 159 -5.96 -0.21 26.53
CA ASN A 159 -5.81 -1.36 25.64
C ASN A 159 -5.51 -2.65 26.43
N PRO A 160 -6.50 -3.33 27.05
CA PRO A 160 -6.29 -4.55 27.83
C PRO A 160 -5.76 -5.74 27.01
N LEU A 161 -5.73 -5.59 25.67
CA LEU A 161 -5.18 -6.58 24.75
C LEU A 161 -3.66 -6.43 24.54
N THR A 162 -3.00 -5.38 25.07
CA THR A 162 -1.52 -5.27 25.12
C THR A 162 -0.93 -6.06 26.28
N LEU A 163 -1.48 -7.24 26.58
CA LEU A 163 -0.93 -8.11 27.60
C LEU A 163 0.39 -8.68 27.09
N ARG A 164 1.51 -8.09 27.53
CA ARG A 164 2.88 -8.55 27.26
C ARG A 164 3.34 -9.40 28.44
N PRO A 165 3.16 -10.73 28.44
CA PRO A 165 3.48 -11.56 29.60
C PRO A 165 5.00 -11.74 29.73
N GLY A 166 5.57 -11.55 30.93
CA GLY A 166 7.02 -11.70 31.13
C GLY A 166 7.63 -13.08 30.83
N ASN A 167 6.80 -14.09 30.54
CA ASN A 167 7.23 -15.41 30.08
C ASN A 167 7.04 -15.54 28.56
N PHE A 168 8.14 -15.74 27.84
CA PHE A 168 8.17 -15.92 26.38
C PHE A 168 7.24 -17.05 25.88
N TYR A 169 7.05 -18.13 26.65
CA TYR A 169 6.11 -19.20 26.27
C TYR A 169 4.65 -18.75 26.29
N ALA A 170 4.26 -17.84 27.20
CA ALA A 170 2.93 -17.24 27.20
C ALA A 170 2.77 -16.24 26.04
N PHE A 171 3.84 -15.51 25.70
CA PHE A 171 3.87 -14.69 24.48
C PHE A 171 3.70 -15.53 23.22
N LEU A 172 4.38 -16.67 23.10
CA LEU A 172 4.20 -17.60 21.96
C LEU A 172 2.76 -18.12 21.82
N ALA A 173 2.03 -18.30 22.94
CA ALA A 173 0.61 -18.67 22.89
C ALA A 173 -0.27 -17.52 22.34
N ILE A 174 -0.05 -16.28 22.80
CA ILE A 174 -0.74 -15.07 22.30
C ILE A 174 -0.40 -14.84 20.81
N PHE A 175 0.86 -14.98 20.44
CA PHE A 175 1.35 -14.92 19.06
C PHE A 175 0.67 -15.95 18.16
N SER A 176 0.55 -17.20 18.64
CA SER A 176 -0.14 -18.27 17.91
C SER A 176 -1.64 -18.01 17.75
N ALA A 177 -2.29 -17.37 18.73
CA ALA A 177 -3.69 -16.96 18.63
C ALA A 177 -3.88 -15.82 17.60
N ALA A 178 -3.02 -14.79 17.61
CA ALA A 178 -3.02 -13.75 16.59
C ALA A 178 -2.77 -14.32 15.18
N TRP A 179 -1.82 -15.26 15.06
CA TRP A 179 -1.54 -15.97 13.82
C TRP A 179 -2.75 -16.76 13.30
N LEU A 180 -3.46 -17.45 14.20
CA LEU A 180 -4.65 -18.23 13.86
C LEU A 180 -5.80 -17.32 13.37
N VAL A 181 -6.02 -16.17 14.01
CA VAL A 181 -7.01 -15.17 13.57
C VAL A 181 -6.69 -14.68 12.15
N VAL A 182 -5.48 -14.22 11.89
CA VAL A 182 -5.09 -13.72 10.55
C VAL A 182 -5.15 -14.82 9.49
N SER A 183 -4.69 -16.03 9.80
CA SER A 183 -4.78 -17.19 8.90
C SER A 183 -6.23 -17.57 8.59
N THR A 184 -7.13 -17.49 9.57
CA THR A 184 -8.57 -17.77 9.40
C THR A 184 -9.25 -16.71 8.54
N LEU A 185 -8.90 -15.43 8.69
CA LEU A 185 -9.43 -14.35 7.86
C LEU A 185 -8.98 -14.49 6.40
N VAL A 186 -7.69 -14.68 6.14
CA VAL A 186 -7.17 -14.92 4.79
C VAL A 186 -7.78 -16.19 4.18
N GLY A 187 -7.88 -17.27 4.95
CA GLY A 187 -8.49 -18.53 4.53
C GLY A 187 -9.97 -18.41 4.16
N THR A 188 -10.77 -17.68 4.97
CA THR A 188 -12.20 -17.45 4.68
C THR A 188 -12.43 -16.54 3.48
N ILE A 189 -11.59 -15.50 3.27
CA ILE A 189 -11.64 -14.67 2.05
C ILE A 189 -11.37 -15.52 0.81
N CYS A 190 -10.30 -16.33 0.83
CA CYS A 190 -9.97 -17.24 -0.27
C CYS A 190 -11.07 -18.25 -0.54
N PHE A 191 -11.67 -18.84 0.51
CA PHE A 191 -12.80 -19.76 0.40
C PHE A 191 -14.05 -19.10 -0.20
N CYS A 192 -14.41 -17.90 0.27
CA CYS A 192 -15.53 -17.14 -0.26
C CYS A 192 -15.31 -16.75 -1.72
N GLY A 193 -14.13 -16.22 -2.08
CA GLY A 193 -13.76 -15.87 -3.47
C GLY A 193 -13.80 -17.07 -4.42
N PHE A 194 -13.33 -18.24 -3.97
CA PHE A 194 -13.43 -19.49 -4.72
C PHE A 194 -14.86 -20.02 -4.86
N SER A 195 -15.70 -19.80 -3.84
CA SER A 195 -17.12 -20.17 -3.87
C SER A 195 -17.92 -19.26 -4.81
N PHE A 196 -17.62 -17.95 -4.83
CA PHE A 196 -18.19 -16.99 -5.79
C PHE A 196 -17.76 -17.29 -7.22
N SER A 197 -16.48 -17.60 -7.48
CA SER A 197 -16.02 -17.93 -8.84
C SER A 197 -16.61 -19.24 -9.40
N ARG A 198 -17.12 -20.12 -8.52
CA ARG A 198 -17.85 -21.35 -8.89
C ARG A 198 -19.38 -21.22 -8.89
N GLY A 199 -19.93 -20.10 -8.42
CA GLY A 199 -21.38 -19.86 -8.35
C GLY A 199 -22.17 -20.84 -7.46
N LYS A 200 -21.51 -21.55 -6.53
CA LYS A 200 -22.12 -22.62 -5.72
C LYS A 200 -21.89 -22.41 -4.23
N PHE A 201 -22.82 -21.72 -3.57
CA PHE A 201 -22.82 -21.55 -2.11
C PHE A 201 -23.62 -22.65 -1.42
N LYS A 202 -22.92 -23.58 -0.78
CA LYS A 202 -23.54 -24.58 0.12
C LYS A 202 -23.59 -24.10 1.58
N TYR A 203 -22.69 -23.21 1.99
CA TYR A 203 -22.52 -22.80 3.40
C TYR A 203 -22.45 -21.28 3.53
N VAL A 204 -23.24 -20.71 4.45
CA VAL A 204 -23.29 -19.28 4.75
C VAL A 204 -22.37 -18.89 5.92
N TRP A 205 -22.13 -19.81 6.87
CA TRP A 205 -21.32 -19.54 8.07
C TRP A 205 -19.92 -18.96 7.83
N PRO A 206 -19.15 -19.30 6.76
CA PRO A 206 -17.82 -18.72 6.55
C PRO A 206 -17.87 -17.22 6.28
N LEU A 207 -18.98 -16.75 5.70
CA LEU A 207 -19.23 -15.35 5.41
C LEU A 207 -19.66 -14.57 6.67
N ILE A 208 -20.39 -15.20 7.59
CA ILE A 208 -20.70 -14.64 8.92
C ILE A 208 -19.40 -14.49 9.73
N LEU A 209 -18.57 -15.54 9.77
CA LEU A 209 -17.26 -15.49 10.43
C LEU A 209 -16.37 -14.42 9.81
N LEU A 210 -16.36 -14.29 8.48
CA LEU A 210 -15.59 -13.25 7.78
C LEU A 210 -16.10 -11.83 8.09
N ARG A 211 -17.41 -11.60 8.23
CA ARG A 211 -17.97 -10.30 8.65
C ARG A 211 -17.53 -9.94 10.07
N SER A 212 -17.89 -10.75 11.06
CA SER A 212 -17.57 -10.50 12.47
C SER A 212 -16.06 -10.42 12.71
N GLY A 213 -15.31 -11.29 12.05
CA GLY A 213 -13.86 -11.28 12.06
C GLY A 213 -13.25 -10.02 11.42
N THR A 214 -13.80 -9.53 10.30
CA THR A 214 -13.34 -8.27 9.68
C THR A 214 -13.66 -7.06 10.55
N LEU A 215 -14.85 -7.01 11.17
CA LEU A 215 -15.23 -5.95 12.08
C LEU A 215 -14.26 -5.84 13.27
N LEU A 216 -13.91 -6.98 13.88
CA LEU A 216 -12.95 -7.03 14.98
C LEU A 216 -11.51 -6.77 14.52
N ALA A 217 -11.08 -7.30 13.37
CA ALA A 217 -9.71 -7.20 12.87
C ALA A 217 -9.34 -5.82 12.32
N VAL A 218 -10.28 -5.09 11.71
CA VAL A 218 -10.05 -3.72 11.24
C VAL A 218 -10.15 -2.71 12.40
N GLY A 219 -11.04 -2.98 13.37
CA GLY A 219 -11.25 -2.16 14.55
C GLY A 219 -10.32 -2.53 15.71
N ILE A 220 -10.87 -3.20 16.73
CA ILE A 220 -10.24 -3.40 18.04
C ILE A 220 -8.96 -4.24 18.00
N LEU A 221 -8.93 -5.32 17.21
CA LEU A 221 -7.79 -6.23 17.18
C LEU A 221 -6.63 -5.71 16.29
N ASN A 222 -6.83 -4.61 15.55
CA ASN A 222 -5.87 -4.08 14.60
C ASN A 222 -4.55 -3.65 15.27
N ILE A 223 -4.65 -2.89 16.36
CA ILE A 223 -3.48 -2.45 17.14
C ILE A 223 -2.80 -3.66 17.82
N PRO A 224 -3.48 -4.49 18.64
CA PRO A 224 -2.87 -5.66 19.30
C PRO A 224 -2.24 -6.67 18.33
N ILE A 225 -2.92 -7.06 17.24
CA ILE A 225 -2.35 -8.03 16.27
C ILE A 225 -1.09 -7.45 15.61
N THR A 226 -1.07 -6.14 15.32
CA THR A 226 0.11 -5.49 14.75
C THR A 226 1.25 -5.47 15.77
N GLU A 227 1.03 -5.04 17.01
CA GLU A 227 2.04 -5.08 18.09
C GLU A 227 2.59 -6.50 18.29
N ILE A 228 1.73 -7.52 18.40
CA ILE A 228 2.12 -8.93 18.60
C ILE A 228 3.03 -9.44 17.47
N PHE A 229 2.87 -8.96 16.23
CA PHE A 229 3.77 -9.26 15.12
C PHE A 229 4.99 -8.34 15.02
N LEU A 230 5.05 -7.21 15.74
CA LEU A 230 6.26 -6.38 15.82
C LEU A 230 7.21 -6.84 16.92
N VAL A 231 6.71 -7.39 18.04
CA VAL A 231 7.54 -7.88 19.15
C VAL A 231 8.66 -8.83 18.69
N PRO A 232 8.46 -9.83 17.78
CA PRO A 232 9.55 -10.69 17.32
C PRO A 232 10.59 -10.00 16.42
N LEU A 233 10.32 -8.78 15.95
CA LEU A 233 11.19 -8.00 15.06
C LEU A 233 12.08 -7.01 15.83
N ASP A 234 11.72 -6.67 17.08
CA ASP A 234 12.47 -5.74 17.94
C ASP A 234 13.64 -6.44 18.64
N CYS A 235 14.74 -6.62 17.90
CA CYS A 235 15.99 -7.17 18.41
C CYS A 235 16.96 -6.05 18.79
N ASP A 236 17.37 -6.02 20.06
CA ASP A 236 18.40 -5.11 20.58
C ASP A 236 19.60 -5.90 21.12
N ASN A 237 20.82 -5.40 20.89
CA ASN A 237 22.07 -6.01 21.33
C ASN A 237 22.22 -7.53 21.02
N GLY A 238 21.54 -8.03 19.98
CA GLY A 238 21.54 -9.44 19.58
C GLY A 238 20.55 -10.35 20.33
N ALA A 239 19.74 -9.81 21.23
CA ALA A 239 18.66 -10.50 21.92
C ALA A 239 17.31 -9.83 21.63
N LEU A 240 16.21 -10.47 22.02
CA LEU A 240 14.88 -9.90 21.85
C LEU A 240 14.64 -8.84 22.94
N SER A 241 14.32 -7.60 22.54
CA SER A 241 14.23 -6.40 23.41
C SER A 241 13.45 -6.62 24.71
N MET A 242 12.25 -7.21 24.63
CA MET A 242 11.41 -7.54 25.79
C MET A 242 11.65 -8.93 26.41
N TYR A 243 12.51 -9.76 25.80
CA TYR A 243 12.82 -11.13 26.25
C TYR A 243 14.31 -11.43 26.05
N PRO A 244 15.22 -10.77 26.79
CA PRO A 244 16.67 -10.84 26.57
C PRO A 244 17.26 -12.25 26.74
N GLN A 245 16.54 -13.18 27.36
CA GLN A 245 16.86 -14.61 27.40
C GLN A 245 16.75 -15.32 26.04
N VAL A 246 16.16 -14.68 25.02
CA VAL A 246 16.00 -15.22 23.66
C VAL A 246 16.95 -14.50 22.72
N ALA A 247 18.07 -15.15 22.38
CA ALA A 247 19.02 -14.64 21.40
C ALA A 247 18.39 -14.59 19.98
N CYS A 248 18.46 -13.42 19.34
CA CYS A 248 17.90 -13.20 18.02
C CYS A 248 18.70 -13.93 16.93
N TYR A 249 18.01 -14.39 15.89
CA TYR A 249 18.51 -15.07 14.68
C TYR A 249 19.27 -16.40 14.89
N THR A 250 19.82 -16.65 16.08
CA THR A 250 20.54 -17.87 16.45
C THR A 250 19.60 -18.92 17.07
N SER A 251 18.61 -18.50 17.85
CA SER A 251 17.62 -19.42 18.43
C SER A 251 16.48 -19.71 17.45
N VAL A 252 16.19 -21.01 17.25
CA VAL A 252 15.00 -21.47 16.51
C VAL A 252 13.71 -20.94 17.13
N GLN A 253 13.72 -20.70 18.45
CA GLN A 253 12.59 -20.13 19.20
C GLN A 253 12.28 -18.67 18.80
N HIS A 254 13.27 -17.94 18.28
CA HIS A 254 13.09 -16.59 17.70
C HIS A 254 12.81 -16.65 16.20
N LEU A 255 13.59 -17.45 15.46
CA LEU A 255 13.56 -17.48 14.01
C LEU A 255 12.18 -17.85 13.42
N VAL A 256 11.46 -18.76 14.06
CA VAL A 256 10.11 -19.17 13.59
C VAL A 256 9.07 -18.04 13.79
N PRO A 257 8.89 -17.47 15.00
CA PRO A 257 8.08 -16.26 15.18
C PRO A 257 8.50 -15.08 14.30
N PHE A 258 9.79 -14.84 14.08
CA PHE A 258 10.31 -13.77 13.21
C PHE A 258 9.83 -13.94 11.75
N ILE A 259 10.02 -15.14 11.16
CA ILE A 259 9.59 -15.42 9.78
C ILE A 259 8.07 -15.36 9.67
N LEU A 260 7.33 -15.91 10.63
CA LEU A 260 5.87 -15.84 10.65
C LEU A 260 5.40 -14.38 10.74
N SER A 261 5.95 -13.58 11.65
CA SER A 261 5.59 -12.16 11.84
C SER A 261 5.64 -11.35 10.53
N ILE A 262 6.71 -11.53 9.75
CA ILE A 262 6.86 -10.86 8.45
C ILE A 262 5.73 -11.27 7.49
N ILE A 263 5.44 -12.57 7.38
CA ILE A 263 4.34 -13.08 6.54
C ILE A 263 2.98 -12.56 7.06
N GLY A 264 2.82 -12.47 8.39
CA GLY A 264 1.63 -11.97 9.07
C GLY A 264 1.33 -10.52 8.73
N LEU A 265 2.32 -9.63 8.90
CA LEU A 265 2.20 -8.21 8.56
C LEU A 265 1.94 -8.02 7.06
N VAL A 266 2.63 -8.78 6.19
CA VAL A 266 2.46 -8.76 4.73
C VAL A 266 1.06 -9.21 4.29
N LEU A 267 0.39 -10.09 5.05
CA LEU A 267 -1.00 -10.49 4.78
C LEU A 267 -2.03 -9.56 5.44
N PHE A 268 -1.78 -9.17 6.70
CA PHE A 268 -2.72 -8.45 7.55
C PHE A 268 -2.87 -6.98 7.16
N ILE A 269 -1.76 -6.27 6.94
CA ILE A 269 -1.79 -4.82 6.63
C ILE A 269 -2.52 -4.52 5.32
N PRO A 270 -2.26 -5.20 4.18
CA PRO A 270 -3.03 -4.98 2.96
C PRO A 270 -4.50 -5.37 3.11
N TYR A 271 -4.80 -6.38 3.93
CA TYR A 271 -6.16 -6.80 4.24
C TYR A 271 -6.93 -5.73 5.04
N THR A 272 -6.39 -5.22 6.14
CA THR A 272 -7.06 -4.18 6.95
C THR A 272 -7.21 -2.88 6.17
N ILE A 273 -6.21 -2.49 5.36
CA ILE A 273 -6.27 -1.34 4.45
C ILE A 273 -7.39 -1.49 3.40
N VAL A 274 -7.49 -2.64 2.73
CA VAL A 274 -8.54 -2.86 1.71
C VAL A 274 -9.92 -2.95 2.34
N MET A 275 -10.05 -3.60 3.50
CA MET A 275 -11.34 -3.70 4.18
C MET A 275 -11.78 -2.36 4.77
N ALA A 276 -10.89 -1.55 5.37
CA ALA A 276 -11.24 -0.21 5.85
C ALA A 276 -11.80 0.70 4.74
N LEU A 277 -11.31 0.57 3.51
CA LEU A 277 -11.80 1.34 2.36
C LEU A 277 -13.18 0.87 1.83
N VAL A 278 -13.52 -0.42 2.00
CA VAL A 278 -14.65 -1.06 1.29
C VAL A 278 -15.77 -1.56 2.22
N TYR A 279 -15.44 -1.92 3.46
CA TYR A 279 -16.36 -2.51 4.44
C TYR A 279 -17.20 -1.41 5.13
N VAL A 280 -18.02 -0.74 4.33
CA VAL A 280 -18.87 0.38 4.75
C VAL A 280 -20.30 0.17 4.28
N ASP A 281 -21.24 0.22 5.22
CA ASP A 281 -22.67 0.37 4.93
C ASP A 281 -22.96 1.82 4.52
N GLY A 282 -23.12 2.04 3.22
CA GLY A 282 -23.43 3.33 2.62
C GLY A 282 -24.92 3.67 2.53
N ASN A 283 -25.80 2.97 3.26
CA ASN A 283 -27.24 3.22 3.24
C ASN A 283 -27.65 4.35 4.21
N PRO A 284 -28.03 5.56 3.73
CA PRO A 284 -28.40 6.67 4.59
C PRO A 284 -29.74 6.47 5.32
N LYS A 285 -30.61 5.54 4.88
CA LYS A 285 -31.89 5.21 5.54
C LYS A 285 -31.74 4.19 6.67
N SER A 286 -30.59 3.53 6.81
CA SER A 286 -30.37 2.52 7.86
C SER A 286 -30.22 3.16 9.24
N ALA A 287 -31.37 3.48 9.86
CA ALA A 287 -31.46 4.16 11.13
C ALA A 287 -30.89 3.34 12.30
N ASN A 288 -31.07 2.01 12.24
CA ASN A 288 -30.69 1.06 13.29
C ASN A 288 -29.20 0.69 13.28
N ASN A 289 -28.46 1.01 12.21
CA ASN A 289 -27.02 0.75 12.11
C ASN A 289 -26.23 2.06 12.31
N PRO A 290 -25.64 2.32 13.50
CA PRO A 290 -24.87 3.54 13.71
C PRO A 290 -23.51 3.49 13.00
N LEU A 291 -23.06 2.34 12.49
CA LEU A 291 -21.84 2.21 11.67
C LEU A 291 -22.05 2.62 10.20
N THR A 292 -23.20 3.21 9.86
CA THR A 292 -23.50 3.72 8.51
C THR A 292 -22.66 4.95 8.19
N ARG A 293 -21.93 4.93 7.06
CA ARG A 293 -20.94 5.96 6.68
C ARG A 293 -21.05 6.32 5.21
N ALA A 294 -20.78 7.58 4.88
CA ALA A 294 -20.82 8.07 3.51
C ALA A 294 -19.72 7.48 2.60
N HIS A 295 -18.55 7.13 3.17
CA HIS A 295 -17.44 6.46 2.48
C HIS A 295 -16.47 5.82 3.48
N GLY A 296 -15.65 4.86 3.02
CA GLY A 296 -14.55 4.27 3.80
C GLY A 296 -13.22 5.05 3.75
N ARG A 297 -13.18 6.25 3.17
CA ARG A 297 -11.91 6.99 2.99
C ARG A 297 -11.33 7.48 4.31
N THR A 298 -12.18 7.88 5.26
CA THR A 298 -11.71 8.29 6.59
C THR A 298 -11.27 7.08 7.40
N ASP A 299 -11.92 5.92 7.26
CA ASP A 299 -11.51 4.70 7.97
C ASP A 299 -10.21 4.12 7.42
N LEU A 300 -10.00 4.15 6.10
CA LEU A 300 -8.71 3.88 5.48
C LEU A 300 -7.62 4.79 6.07
N LEU A 301 -7.87 6.10 6.14
CA LEU A 301 -6.94 7.07 6.70
C LEU A 301 -6.66 6.79 8.18
N TYR A 302 -7.69 6.41 8.93
CA TYR A 302 -7.62 6.05 10.34
C TYR A 302 -6.78 4.79 10.59
N VAL A 303 -6.98 3.73 9.81
CA VAL A 303 -6.18 2.50 9.86
C VAL A 303 -4.73 2.75 9.46
N VAL A 304 -4.47 3.57 8.43
CA VAL A 304 -3.10 3.95 8.05
C VAL A 304 -2.42 4.71 9.20
N VAL A 305 -3.10 5.65 9.86
CA VAL A 305 -2.52 6.36 11.01
C VAL A 305 -2.31 5.42 12.21
N LYS A 306 -3.26 4.53 12.53
CA LYS A 306 -3.09 3.49 13.57
C LYS A 306 -1.82 2.67 13.35
N LEU A 307 -1.64 2.16 12.13
CA LEU A 307 -0.47 1.37 11.77
C LEU A 307 0.82 2.20 11.90
N VAL A 308 0.86 3.43 11.39
CA VAL A 308 2.04 4.30 11.51
C VAL A 308 2.38 4.60 12.97
N VAL A 309 1.38 4.88 13.83
CA VAL A 309 1.59 5.09 15.27
C VAL A 309 2.17 3.84 15.92
N VAL A 310 1.60 2.65 15.67
CA VAL A 310 2.10 1.37 16.20
C VAL A 310 3.54 1.09 15.76
N PHE A 311 3.88 1.27 14.47
CA PHE A 311 5.26 1.12 13.99
C PHE A 311 6.22 2.12 14.66
N VAL A 312 5.84 3.39 14.77
CA VAL A 312 6.64 4.42 15.46
C VAL A 312 6.78 4.09 16.95
N TRP A 313 5.82 3.37 17.54
CA TRP A 313 5.85 3.01 18.95
C TRP A 313 6.80 1.86 19.29
N GLU A 314 6.82 0.81 18.49
CA GLU A 314 7.68 -0.36 18.77
C GLU A 314 9.15 -0.12 18.36
N PHE A 315 9.45 0.77 17.40
CA PHE A 315 10.84 1.05 17.03
C PHE A 315 11.60 1.91 18.07
N PRO A 316 12.95 1.80 18.17
CA PRO A 316 13.79 2.54 19.12
C PRO A 316 13.98 4.02 18.70
N VAL A 317 12.91 4.80 18.79
CA VAL A 317 12.85 6.25 18.57
C VAL A 317 12.82 6.99 19.92
N PRO A 318 13.51 8.14 20.09
CA PRO A 318 13.45 8.90 21.34
C PRO A 318 12.02 9.26 21.78
N PRO A 319 11.69 9.17 23.09
CA PRO A 319 10.36 9.45 23.63
C PRO A 319 9.65 10.70 23.10
N ALA A 320 10.30 11.87 23.19
CA ALA A 320 9.74 13.12 22.70
C ALA A 320 9.39 13.08 21.20
N ASN A 321 10.17 12.37 20.37
CA ASN A 321 9.89 12.23 18.95
C ASN A 321 8.66 11.35 18.69
N LYS A 322 8.47 10.26 19.45
CA LYS A 322 7.24 9.43 19.39
C LYS A 322 6.01 10.28 19.72
N LEU A 323 6.10 11.09 20.78
CA LEU A 323 5.02 11.98 21.23
C LEU A 323 4.72 13.14 20.26
N VAL A 324 5.74 13.77 19.65
CA VAL A 324 5.54 14.78 18.58
C VAL A 324 4.79 14.17 17.38
N ILE A 325 5.21 12.98 16.94
CA ILE A 325 4.56 12.27 15.82
C ILE A 325 3.10 11.94 16.17
N LEU A 326 2.84 11.45 17.39
CA LEU A 326 1.50 11.17 17.89
C LEU A 326 0.61 12.43 17.90
N VAL A 327 1.08 13.56 18.45
CA VAL A 327 0.36 14.84 18.46
C VAL A 327 -0.02 15.28 17.04
N VAL A 328 0.92 15.24 16.10
CA VAL A 328 0.67 15.64 14.70
C VAL A 328 -0.39 14.74 14.04
N PHE A 329 -0.29 13.42 14.21
CA PHE A 329 -1.25 12.48 13.64
C PHE A 329 -2.64 12.58 14.29
N MET A 330 -2.72 12.76 15.61
CA MET A 330 -4.00 12.92 16.31
C MET A 330 -4.68 14.26 15.98
N LEU A 331 -3.93 15.36 15.82
CA LEU A 331 -4.46 16.63 15.32
C LEU A 331 -5.03 16.48 13.91
N PHE A 332 -4.31 15.77 13.03
CA PHE A 332 -4.75 15.49 11.66
C PHE A 332 -6.02 14.62 11.63
N LEU A 333 -6.08 13.51 12.37
CA LEU A 333 -7.28 12.68 12.48
C LEU A 333 -8.48 13.45 13.04
N THR A 334 -8.27 14.25 14.10
CA THR A 334 -9.29 15.10 14.71
C THR A 334 -9.87 16.08 13.68
N LYS A 335 -9.01 16.81 12.98
CA LYS A 335 -9.40 17.76 11.92
C LYS A 335 -10.19 17.06 10.82
N GLU A 336 -9.67 15.97 10.26
CA GLU A 336 -10.31 15.26 9.15
C GLU A 336 -11.68 14.66 9.58
N THR A 337 -11.78 14.16 10.81
CA THR A 337 -13.02 13.63 11.40
C THR A 337 -14.08 14.73 11.56
N ILE A 338 -13.72 15.88 12.13
CA ILE A 338 -14.63 17.02 12.35
C ILE A 338 -15.05 17.67 11.01
N GLN A 339 -14.16 17.71 10.01
CA GLN A 339 -14.42 18.35 8.72
C GLN A 339 -15.15 17.47 7.70
N LYS A 340 -14.93 16.14 7.71
CA LYS A 340 -15.57 15.20 6.77
C LYS A 340 -16.78 14.47 7.34
N GLN A 341 -16.85 14.33 8.66
CA GLN A 341 -17.96 13.72 9.41
C GLN A 341 -18.44 12.38 8.81
N PRO A 342 -17.58 11.35 8.67
CA PRO A 342 -17.87 10.17 7.85
C PRO A 342 -19.15 9.40 8.23
N PHE A 343 -19.55 9.40 9.50
CA PHE A 343 -20.75 8.70 9.99
C PHE A 343 -22.02 9.49 9.75
N HIS A 344 -23.10 8.83 9.31
CA HIS A 344 -24.43 9.44 9.22
C HIS A 344 -25.06 9.65 10.62
N ASP A 345 -24.69 8.85 11.62
CA ASP A 345 -25.08 9.03 13.02
C ASP A 345 -24.29 10.18 13.67
N VAL A 346 -25.00 11.25 14.06
CA VAL A 346 -24.43 12.47 14.64
C VAL A 346 -23.96 12.26 16.09
N THR A 347 -24.53 11.31 16.83
CA THR A 347 -24.15 11.00 18.21
C THR A 347 -22.84 10.24 18.21
N LEU A 348 -22.72 9.16 17.44
CA LEU A 348 -21.46 8.42 17.30
C LEU A 348 -20.34 9.32 16.77
N GLN A 349 -20.61 10.11 15.72
CA GLN A 349 -19.67 11.10 15.17
C GLN A 349 -19.18 12.12 16.23
N SER A 350 -20.05 12.54 17.16
CA SER A 350 -19.67 13.47 18.23
C SER A 350 -18.85 12.78 19.32
N ILE A 351 -19.15 11.52 19.66
CA ILE A 351 -18.37 10.72 20.62
C ILE A 351 -16.95 10.48 20.10
N ARG A 352 -16.78 10.03 18.85
CA ARG A 352 -15.43 9.83 18.24
C ARG A 352 -14.62 11.13 18.23
N SER A 353 -15.26 12.25 17.89
CA SER A 353 -14.65 13.58 17.96
C SER A 353 -14.20 13.96 19.38
N GLY A 354 -14.98 13.61 20.40
CA GLY A 354 -14.59 13.75 21.79
C GLY A 354 -13.32 12.94 22.13
N ILE A 355 -13.29 11.64 21.78
CA ILE A 355 -12.13 10.77 22.08
C ILE A 355 -10.87 11.26 21.35
N PHE A 356 -10.97 11.69 20.09
CA PHE A 356 -9.81 12.20 19.34
C PHE A 356 -9.29 13.54 19.90
N VAL A 357 -10.15 14.48 20.30
CA VAL A 357 -9.70 15.71 20.99
C VAL A 357 -9.09 15.38 22.36
N ALA A 358 -9.63 14.41 23.10
CA ALA A 358 -9.04 13.96 24.36
C ALA A 358 -7.65 13.33 24.16
N ALA A 359 -7.47 12.53 23.12
CA ALA A 359 -6.18 11.96 22.77
C ALA A 359 -5.17 13.01 22.27
N VAL A 360 -5.60 14.05 21.54
CA VAL A 360 -4.74 15.20 21.20
C VAL A 360 -4.25 15.90 22.47
N VAL A 361 -5.15 16.22 23.40
CA VAL A 361 -4.80 16.93 24.64
C VAL A 361 -3.91 16.06 25.54
N SER A 362 -4.23 14.76 25.67
CA SER A 362 -3.39 13.80 26.40
C SER A 362 -1.99 13.69 25.80
N SER A 363 -1.89 13.53 24.47
CA SER A 363 -0.60 13.47 23.75
C SER A 363 0.23 14.74 23.97
N PHE A 364 -0.41 15.91 23.98
CA PHE A 364 0.25 17.19 24.19
C PHE A 364 0.72 17.38 25.63
N ILE A 365 -0.06 16.91 26.62
CA ILE A 365 0.35 16.92 28.05
C ILE A 365 1.54 15.98 28.26
N SER A 366 1.50 14.76 27.72
CA SER A 366 2.64 13.82 27.80
C SER A 366 3.88 14.40 27.11
N LEU A 367 3.74 15.00 25.92
CA LEU A 367 4.83 15.69 25.22
C LEU A 367 5.42 16.84 26.05
N LEU A 368 4.57 17.70 26.62
CA LEU A 368 5.01 18.83 27.44
C LEU A 368 5.73 18.35 28.72
N SER A 369 5.26 17.24 29.31
CA SER A 369 5.86 16.64 30.50
C SER A 369 7.26 16.09 30.20
N GLU A 370 7.42 15.39 29.07
CA GLU A 370 8.70 14.90 28.58
C GLU A 370 9.68 16.06 28.28
N VAL A 371 9.23 17.08 27.55
CA VAL A 371 10.05 18.24 27.15
C VAL A 371 10.46 19.13 28.34
N LEU A 372 9.64 19.22 29.39
CA LEU A 372 9.97 19.92 30.63
C LEU A 372 10.82 19.07 31.60
N GLY A 373 11.14 17.82 31.25
CA GLY A 373 11.86 16.91 32.15
C GLY A 373 11.07 16.55 33.41
N ALA A 374 9.73 16.62 33.37
CA ALA A 374 8.85 16.39 34.53
C ALA A 374 8.78 14.92 34.98
N SER A 375 9.50 14.03 34.29
CA SER A 375 9.86 12.67 34.73
C SER A 375 11.02 12.64 35.74
N SER A 376 11.82 13.71 35.84
CA SER A 376 12.92 13.85 36.82
C SER A 376 12.52 14.56 38.13
N LEU A 377 11.33 15.17 38.14
CA LEU A 377 10.72 15.81 39.29
C LEU A 377 9.57 14.91 39.73
N ASP A 378 9.59 14.32 40.94
CA ASP A 378 8.58 13.37 41.47
C ASP A 378 7.16 13.94 41.70
N SER A 379 6.80 14.98 40.94
CA SER A 379 5.52 15.66 40.98
C SER A 379 4.41 14.83 40.33
N LEU A 380 3.30 14.66 41.07
CA LEU A 380 2.05 14.08 40.55
C LEU A 380 1.33 15.01 39.54
N GLY A 381 1.82 16.25 39.37
CA GLY A 381 1.20 17.31 38.59
C GLY A 381 0.85 16.93 37.14
N PRO A 382 1.78 16.37 36.36
CA PRO A 382 1.50 15.85 35.02
C PRO A 382 0.36 14.83 34.98
N PHE A 383 0.40 13.82 35.85
CA PHE A 383 -0.59 12.75 35.91
C PHE A 383 -1.98 13.30 36.28
N ILE A 384 -2.07 14.14 37.31
CA ILE A 384 -3.33 14.79 37.72
C ILE A 384 -3.87 15.67 36.59
N THR A 385 -3.02 16.44 35.93
CA THR A 385 -3.40 17.29 34.79
C THR A 385 -3.97 16.46 33.65
N LEU A 386 -3.35 15.33 33.33
CA LEU A 386 -3.78 14.42 32.26
C LEU A 386 -5.15 13.80 32.61
N VAL A 387 -5.32 13.26 33.83
CA VAL A 387 -6.61 12.76 34.35
C VAL A 387 -7.73 13.81 34.25
N VAL A 388 -7.50 15.03 34.76
CA VAL A 388 -8.50 16.11 34.79
C VAL A 388 -8.80 16.65 33.38
N SER A 389 -7.82 16.66 32.48
CA SER A 389 -8.00 17.14 31.11
C SER A 389 -8.92 16.26 30.27
N LEU A 390 -8.96 14.94 30.53
CA LEU A 390 -9.64 13.95 29.70
C LEU A 390 -11.17 14.18 29.57
N PRO A 391 -11.96 14.33 30.65
CA PRO A 391 -13.40 14.61 30.52
C PRO A 391 -13.68 15.97 29.89
N PHE A 392 -12.88 17.00 30.20
CA PHE A 392 -13.04 18.35 29.65
C PHE A 392 -12.77 18.40 28.14
N SER A 393 -11.67 17.76 27.69
CA SER A 393 -11.29 17.68 26.28
C SER A 393 -12.24 16.78 25.47
N PHE A 394 -12.76 15.70 26.07
CA PHE A 394 -13.84 14.90 25.48
C PHE A 394 -15.11 15.75 25.25
N ALA A 395 -15.57 16.48 26.27
CA ALA A 395 -16.73 17.36 26.17
C ALA A 395 -16.51 18.46 25.11
N LEU A 396 -15.32 19.08 25.09
CA LEU A 396 -14.93 20.06 24.08
C LEU A 396 -15.02 19.47 22.66
N GLY A 397 -14.45 18.28 22.41
CA GLY A 397 -14.50 17.63 21.10
C GLY A 397 -15.91 17.22 20.67
N PHE A 398 -16.77 16.81 21.61
CA PHE A 398 -18.17 16.49 21.37
C PHE A 398 -18.98 17.74 20.97
N PHE A 399 -18.87 18.83 21.74
CA PHE A 399 -19.57 20.09 21.44
C PHE A 399 -19.01 20.78 20.20
N LEU A 400 -17.69 20.70 19.95
CA LEU A 400 -17.06 21.26 18.76
C LEU A 400 -17.60 20.60 17.47
N ASN A 401 -17.77 19.27 17.45
CA ASN A 401 -18.40 18.58 16.31
C ASN A 401 -19.85 19.04 16.08
N ARG A 402 -20.65 19.14 17.16
CA ARG A 402 -22.03 19.66 17.09
C ARG A 402 -22.10 21.12 16.62
N TRP A 403 -21.16 21.97 17.03
CA TRP A 403 -21.06 23.35 16.57
C TRP A 403 -20.65 23.44 15.08
N VAL A 404 -19.70 22.60 14.64
CA VAL A 404 -19.26 22.56 13.24
C VAL A 404 -20.37 22.06 12.30
N ILE A 405 -21.06 20.95 12.61
CA ILE A 405 -22.16 20.47 11.75
C ILE A 405 -23.29 21.51 11.62
N ASN A 406 -23.68 22.16 12.73
CA ASN A 406 -24.70 23.21 12.73
C ASN A 406 -24.24 24.45 11.95
N THR A 407 -22.97 24.84 12.06
CA THR A 407 -22.40 25.99 11.33
C THR A 407 -22.28 25.70 9.83
N VAL A 408 -21.86 24.49 9.45
CA VAL A 408 -21.74 24.05 8.05
C VAL A 408 -23.11 23.98 7.39
N THR A 409 -24.08 23.26 7.98
CA THR A 409 -25.44 23.12 7.44
C THR A 409 -26.15 24.48 7.34
N ARG A 410 -26.16 25.29 8.41
CA ARG A 410 -26.74 26.65 8.38
C ARG A 410 -26.12 27.52 7.28
N ARG A 411 -24.80 27.48 7.11
CA ARG A 411 -24.09 28.24 6.05
C ARG A 411 -24.50 27.75 4.65
N ILE A 412 -24.61 26.45 4.43
CA ILE A 412 -25.03 25.87 3.15
C ILE A 412 -26.47 26.28 2.85
N TYR A 413 -27.41 26.08 3.78
CA TYR A 413 -28.81 26.44 3.57
C TYR A 413 -29.02 27.93 3.31
N MET A 414 -28.30 28.83 4.02
CA MET A 414 -28.38 30.27 3.74
C MET A 414 -27.84 30.63 2.35
N ARG A 415 -26.73 30.02 1.90
CA ARG A 415 -26.19 30.22 0.54
C ARG A 415 -27.10 29.66 -0.54
N PHE A 416 -27.63 28.46 -0.32
CA PHE A 416 -28.53 27.77 -1.23
C PHE A 416 -29.87 28.51 -1.38
N GLN A 417 -30.43 29.01 -0.28
CA GLN A 417 -31.63 29.85 -0.31
C GLN A 417 -31.37 31.19 -1.02
N ALA A 418 -30.19 31.79 -0.86
CA ALA A 418 -29.80 32.99 -1.61
C ALA A 418 -29.70 32.70 -3.12
N GLN A 419 -29.06 31.59 -3.51
CA GLN A 419 -28.97 31.18 -4.92
C GLN A 419 -30.33 30.84 -5.54
N ILE A 420 -31.24 30.20 -4.80
CA ILE A 420 -32.62 29.95 -5.25
C ILE A 420 -33.36 31.27 -5.49
N LYS A 421 -33.25 32.24 -4.58
CA LYS A 421 -33.86 33.57 -4.75
C LYS A 421 -33.31 34.27 -5.99
N ASP A 422 -31.99 34.31 -6.12
CA ASP A 422 -31.27 34.92 -7.22
C ASP A 422 -31.64 34.31 -8.59
N MET A 423 -31.60 32.97 -8.73
CA MET A 423 -32.05 32.30 -9.95
C MET A 423 -33.52 32.61 -10.25
N ARG A 424 -34.41 32.54 -9.25
CA ARG A 424 -35.84 32.82 -9.44
C ARG A 424 -36.09 34.25 -9.93
N THR A 425 -35.25 35.22 -9.51
CA THR A 425 -35.29 36.60 -10.06
C THR A 425 -34.64 36.74 -11.43
N LYS A 426 -33.58 35.97 -11.75
CA LYS A 426 -32.86 36.06 -13.04
C LYS A 426 -33.54 35.30 -14.19
N THR A 427 -34.19 34.16 -13.92
CA THR A 427 -34.71 33.24 -14.94
C THR A 427 -36.21 32.92 -14.79
N GLY A 428 -36.86 33.36 -13.71
CA GLY A 428 -38.26 33.01 -13.41
C GLY A 428 -38.49 31.54 -13.03
N MET A 429 -37.45 30.70 -13.01
CA MET A 429 -37.57 29.26 -12.82
C MET A 429 -37.78 28.86 -11.35
N LEU A 430 -38.43 27.71 -11.15
CA LEU A 430 -38.81 27.19 -9.82
C LEU A 430 -37.92 26.04 -9.31
N SER A 431 -37.01 25.51 -10.14
CA SER A 431 -36.15 24.35 -9.84
C SER A 431 -34.84 24.43 -10.63
N PHE A 432 -33.73 23.98 -10.04
CA PHE A 432 -32.45 23.81 -10.71
C PHE A 432 -32.50 22.79 -11.86
N ALA A 433 -33.40 21.80 -11.80
CA ALA A 433 -33.51 20.75 -12.81
C ALA A 433 -33.94 21.27 -14.20
N GLY A 434 -34.57 22.45 -14.26
CA GLY A 434 -34.95 23.11 -15.50
C GLY A 434 -33.88 24.03 -16.09
N VAL A 435 -32.84 24.38 -15.33
CA VAL A 435 -31.72 25.20 -15.83
C VAL A 435 -30.95 24.35 -16.83
N GLU A 436 -30.89 24.79 -18.09
CA GLU A 436 -30.25 24.01 -19.15
C GLU A 436 -28.79 23.70 -18.77
N ARG A 437 -28.46 22.40 -18.67
CA ARG A 437 -27.08 21.91 -18.47
C ARG A 437 -26.19 22.11 -19.71
N ASN A 438 -26.64 22.89 -20.70
CA ASN A 438 -25.87 23.35 -21.84
C ASN A 438 -24.79 24.33 -21.36
N GLY A 439 -23.67 23.77 -20.90
CA GLY A 439 -22.61 24.53 -20.24
C GLY A 439 -22.07 25.69 -21.09
N PRO A 440 -21.42 26.70 -20.46
CA PRO A 440 -21.14 28.03 -21.04
C PRO A 440 -20.12 28.06 -22.20
N ARG A 441 -19.87 26.93 -22.85
CA ARG A 441 -19.14 26.80 -24.12
C ARG A 441 -20.06 26.69 -25.35
N LEU A 442 -21.36 26.41 -25.19
CA LEU A 442 -22.28 26.26 -26.34
C LEU A 442 -23.02 27.55 -26.70
N SER A 443 -23.39 28.40 -25.74
CA SER A 443 -24.11 29.66 -26.00
C SER A 443 -23.28 30.76 -26.67
N ARG A 444 -21.99 30.50 -26.97
CA ARG A 444 -21.18 31.30 -27.93
C ARG A 444 -20.93 30.56 -29.25
N ARG A 445 -21.82 29.64 -29.62
CA ARG A 445 -22.29 29.50 -31.00
C ARG A 445 -23.63 30.20 -31.14
N VAL A 446 -23.58 31.54 -31.08
CA VAL A 446 -24.55 32.34 -31.85
C VAL A 446 -24.50 31.80 -33.28
N SER A 447 -25.66 31.54 -33.88
CA SER A 447 -25.75 31.26 -35.31
C SER A 447 -25.40 32.54 -36.06
N ILE A 448 -24.10 32.77 -36.29
CA ILE A 448 -23.61 33.87 -37.11
C ILE A 448 -24.09 33.60 -38.54
N VAL A 449 -25.24 34.17 -38.87
CA VAL A 449 -25.62 34.45 -40.24
C VAL A 449 -24.52 35.33 -40.80
N GLU A 450 -23.91 34.90 -41.90
CA GLU A 450 -22.58 35.36 -42.36
C GLU A 450 -22.49 36.87 -42.62
N ASN A 451 -23.65 37.53 -42.77
CA ASN A 451 -23.81 38.97 -43.02
C ASN A 451 -23.62 39.90 -41.80
N GLN A 452 -23.31 39.40 -40.59
CA GLN A 452 -23.15 40.25 -39.38
C GLN A 452 -21.73 40.26 -38.76
N ILE A 453 -20.72 39.72 -39.44
CA ILE A 453 -19.34 39.62 -38.91
C ILE A 453 -18.71 41.01 -38.66
N SER A 454 -19.05 42.03 -39.43
CA SER A 454 -18.59 43.42 -39.24
C SER A 454 -19.05 44.01 -37.90
N HIS A 455 -20.37 44.00 -37.64
CA HIS A 455 -20.94 44.52 -36.39
C HIS A 455 -20.39 43.81 -35.15
N VAL A 456 -20.14 42.50 -35.22
CA VAL A 456 -19.56 41.75 -34.09
C VAL A 456 -18.12 42.21 -33.79
N LEU A 457 -17.35 42.65 -34.79
CA LEU A 457 -16.01 43.21 -34.56
C LEU A 457 -16.06 44.62 -33.95
N ASP A 458 -17.01 45.47 -34.34
CA ASP A 458 -17.21 46.79 -33.74
C ASP A 458 -17.79 46.71 -32.31
N ASP A 459 -18.73 45.79 -32.05
CA ASP A 459 -19.23 45.50 -30.70
C ASP A 459 -18.12 44.94 -29.80
N ILE A 460 -17.23 44.08 -30.32
CA ILE A 460 -16.06 43.60 -29.58
C ILE A 460 -15.04 44.75 -29.40
N GLY A 461 -14.83 45.61 -30.39
CA GLY A 461 -13.92 46.76 -30.29
C GLY A 461 -14.36 47.75 -29.21
N THR A 462 -15.65 48.11 -29.19
CA THR A 462 -16.22 48.99 -28.17
C THR A 462 -16.30 48.33 -26.79
N ASN A 463 -16.63 47.03 -26.71
CA ASN A 463 -16.68 46.29 -25.45
C ASN A 463 -15.34 45.66 -25.02
N ILE A 464 -14.22 45.88 -25.70
CA ILE A 464 -12.93 45.31 -25.28
C ILE A 464 -12.52 45.84 -23.89
N MET A 465 -12.83 47.10 -23.58
CA MET A 465 -12.61 47.67 -22.25
C MET A 465 -13.57 47.09 -21.18
N SER A 466 -14.84 46.86 -21.48
CA SER A 466 -15.78 46.23 -20.54
C SER A 466 -15.40 44.75 -20.33
N LEU A 467 -15.22 43.98 -21.39
CA LEU A 467 -14.86 42.55 -21.35
C LEU A 467 -13.49 42.24 -20.72
N THR A 468 -12.58 43.22 -20.62
CA THR A 468 -11.28 43.07 -19.92
C THR A 468 -11.27 43.65 -18.50
N SER A 469 -12.12 44.63 -18.18
CA SER A 469 -12.26 45.18 -16.83
C SER A 469 -13.31 44.47 -15.98
N GLU A 470 -14.32 43.84 -16.60
CA GLU A 470 -15.33 43.02 -15.94
C GLU A 470 -14.71 41.72 -15.39
N LYS A 471 -14.10 41.85 -14.21
CA LYS A 471 -13.83 40.72 -13.31
C LYS A 471 -15.17 40.07 -12.96
N THR A 472 -15.59 39.10 -13.77
CA THR A 472 -16.74 38.23 -13.50
C THR A 472 -16.73 37.79 -12.03
N VAL A 473 -17.64 38.36 -11.25
CA VAL A 473 -17.72 38.14 -9.81
C VAL A 473 -18.24 36.72 -9.61
N LYS A 474 -17.31 35.77 -9.49
CA LYS A 474 -17.63 34.35 -9.27
C LYS A 474 -18.41 34.26 -7.97
N GLU A 475 -19.71 34.00 -8.10
CA GLU A 475 -20.62 33.80 -6.97
C GLU A 475 -20.00 32.77 -6.00
N PRO A 476 -19.98 33.06 -4.69
CA PRO A 476 -19.26 32.23 -3.74
C PRO A 476 -19.92 30.84 -3.67
N PRO A 477 -19.18 29.75 -3.91
CA PRO A 477 -19.77 28.41 -4.07
C PRO A 477 -20.58 28.01 -2.83
N VAL A 478 -21.73 27.37 -3.04
CA VAL A 478 -22.63 26.92 -1.97
C VAL A 478 -21.90 25.96 -1.04
N PHE A 479 -21.23 24.97 -1.63
CA PHE A 479 -20.44 23.96 -0.95
C PHE A 479 -18.94 24.30 -1.05
N ARG A 480 -18.18 24.13 0.03
CA ARG A 480 -16.71 24.24 0.02
C ARG A 480 -16.05 22.92 -0.37
N SER A 481 -16.66 21.79 -0.02
CA SER A 481 -16.17 20.45 -0.36
C SER A 481 -17.31 19.56 -0.88
N PRO A 482 -17.02 18.49 -1.64
CA PRO A 482 -18.04 17.53 -2.06
C PRO A 482 -18.63 16.71 -0.89
N HIS A 483 -18.00 16.74 0.29
CA HIS A 483 -18.51 16.05 1.50
C HIS A 483 -19.63 16.86 2.15
N GLU A 484 -19.58 18.19 2.04
CA GLU A 484 -20.62 19.09 2.57
C GLU A 484 -21.98 18.89 1.88
N VAL A 485 -22.00 18.37 0.65
CA VAL A 485 -23.24 17.99 -0.06
C VAL A 485 -23.97 16.87 0.67
N GLU A 486 -23.23 15.85 1.14
CA GLU A 486 -23.81 14.74 1.89
C GLU A 486 -24.33 15.22 3.25
N ILE A 487 -23.52 15.99 3.98
CA ILE A 487 -23.88 16.55 5.29
C ILE A 487 -25.16 17.41 5.19
N ALA A 488 -25.34 18.14 4.08
CA ALA A 488 -26.53 18.94 3.81
C ALA A 488 -27.79 18.12 3.43
N CYS A 489 -27.67 16.83 3.11
CA CYS A 489 -28.80 15.94 2.80
C CYS A 489 -29.28 15.09 3.99
N ARG A 490 -28.52 15.02 5.09
CA ARG A 490 -28.80 14.14 6.24
C ARG A 490 -30.15 14.33 6.91
N PHE A 491 -30.74 15.52 6.82
CA PHE A 491 -32.04 15.82 7.43
C PHE A 491 -33.17 14.87 6.94
N VAL A 492 -33.04 14.33 5.73
CA VAL A 492 -33.99 13.36 5.15
C VAL A 492 -34.09 12.07 5.96
N ARG A 493 -33.00 11.61 6.61
CA ARG A 493 -32.99 10.41 7.47
C ARG A 493 -34.01 10.48 8.61
N ASN A 494 -34.33 11.70 9.06
CA ASN A 494 -35.26 11.95 10.17
C ASN A 494 -36.64 12.45 9.69
N THR A 495 -36.88 12.57 8.38
CA THR A 495 -38.07 13.25 7.85
C THR A 495 -38.44 12.75 6.45
N GLU A 496 -39.33 11.76 6.36
CA GLU A 496 -39.85 11.23 5.09
C GLU A 496 -40.89 12.14 4.39
N ASN A 497 -40.90 13.43 4.72
CA ASN A 497 -41.79 14.41 4.10
C ASN A 497 -41.42 14.60 2.61
N PRO A 498 -42.37 14.60 1.65
CA PRO A 498 -42.05 14.82 0.24
C PRO A 498 -41.26 16.11 -0.01
N ASN A 499 -41.52 17.19 0.75
CA ASN A 499 -40.77 18.45 0.65
C ASN A 499 -39.29 18.28 1.01
N ALA A 500 -38.95 17.34 1.90
CA ALA A 500 -37.56 17.03 2.24
C ALA A 500 -36.84 16.31 1.08
N LEU A 501 -37.53 15.38 0.40
CA LEU A 501 -37.02 14.69 -0.78
C LEU A 501 -36.85 15.62 -1.99
N ILE A 502 -37.74 16.61 -2.14
CA ILE A 502 -37.63 17.68 -3.13
C ILE A 502 -36.39 18.54 -2.83
N LEU A 503 -36.26 19.04 -1.60
CA LEU A 503 -35.10 19.83 -1.18
C LEU A 503 -33.77 19.07 -1.38
N MET A 504 -33.73 17.78 -1.05
CA MET A 504 -32.59 16.90 -1.30
C MET A 504 -32.26 16.77 -2.80
N ARG A 505 -33.27 16.57 -3.67
CA ARG A 505 -33.08 16.54 -5.13
C ARG A 505 -32.46 17.85 -5.64
N GLU A 506 -32.95 19.01 -5.19
CA GLU A 506 -32.45 20.33 -5.59
C GLU A 506 -31.03 20.60 -5.06
N ILE A 507 -30.70 20.18 -3.84
CA ILE A 507 -29.34 20.24 -3.27
C ILE A 507 -28.35 19.43 -4.13
N PHE A 508 -28.72 18.21 -4.55
CA PHE A 508 -27.89 17.40 -5.44
C PHE A 508 -27.78 18.01 -6.85
N GLU A 509 -28.81 18.67 -7.39
CA GLU A 509 -28.71 19.37 -8.68
C GLU A 509 -27.70 20.52 -8.64
N ALA A 510 -27.77 21.39 -7.63
CA ALA A 510 -26.74 22.43 -7.44
C ALA A 510 -25.34 21.84 -7.22
N ALA A 511 -25.24 20.70 -6.53
CA ALA A 511 -23.98 19.98 -6.38
C ALA A 511 -23.46 19.37 -7.69
N PHE A 512 -24.31 18.93 -8.61
CA PHE A 512 -23.89 18.47 -9.94
C PHE A 512 -23.42 19.63 -10.83
N LEU A 513 -23.99 20.82 -10.68
CA LEU A 513 -23.50 22.03 -11.34
C LEU A 513 -22.12 22.44 -10.80
N GLN A 514 -21.90 22.34 -9.49
CA GLN A 514 -20.65 22.74 -8.84
C GLN A 514 -19.52 21.69 -8.95
N TYR A 515 -19.86 20.40 -8.92
CA TYR A 515 -18.92 19.27 -8.94
C TYR A 515 -19.23 18.27 -10.08
N PRO A 516 -19.33 18.69 -11.35
CA PRO A 516 -19.86 17.88 -12.45
C PRO A 516 -19.04 16.64 -12.82
N LYS A 517 -17.82 16.51 -12.27
CA LYS A 517 -16.86 15.41 -12.48
C LYS A 517 -16.52 14.63 -11.21
N ASP A 518 -17.08 14.96 -10.05
CA ASP A 518 -16.75 14.27 -8.80
C ASP A 518 -17.60 13.02 -8.63
N GLY A 519 -16.97 11.84 -8.72
CA GLY A 519 -17.64 10.56 -8.57
C GLY A 519 -18.26 10.33 -7.18
N PHE A 520 -17.76 10.98 -6.11
CA PHE A 520 -18.35 10.88 -4.78
C PHE A 520 -19.75 11.51 -4.75
N VAL A 521 -19.89 12.75 -5.21
CA VAL A 521 -21.19 13.47 -5.23
C VAL A 521 -22.25 12.69 -6.00
N HIS A 522 -21.87 12.06 -7.13
CA HIS A 522 -22.80 11.28 -7.95
C HIS A 522 -23.20 9.95 -7.28
N ILE A 523 -22.28 9.25 -6.61
CA ILE A 523 -22.62 7.97 -5.96
C ILE A 523 -23.41 8.17 -4.67
N THR A 524 -23.10 9.22 -3.89
CA THR A 524 -23.92 9.61 -2.74
C THR A 524 -25.34 10.00 -3.17
N ALA A 525 -25.49 10.75 -4.26
CA ALA A 525 -26.82 11.07 -4.80
C ALA A 525 -27.60 9.82 -5.23
N ALA A 526 -26.94 8.85 -5.90
CA ALA A 526 -27.57 7.58 -6.25
C ALA A 526 -27.99 6.77 -4.99
N LEU A 527 -27.12 6.68 -3.98
CA LEU A 527 -27.42 6.00 -2.71
C LEU A 527 -28.63 6.62 -1.99
N TYR A 528 -28.68 7.95 -1.87
CA TYR A 528 -29.82 8.66 -1.27
C TYR A 528 -31.12 8.47 -2.09
N LEU A 529 -31.06 8.55 -3.43
CA LEU A 529 -32.24 8.32 -4.28
C LEU A 529 -32.77 6.88 -4.19
N LEU A 530 -31.90 5.88 -4.09
CA LEU A 530 -32.29 4.47 -3.93
C LEU A 530 -32.82 4.17 -2.51
N ALA A 531 -32.24 4.78 -1.47
CA ALA A 531 -32.68 4.60 -0.09
C ALA A 531 -34.06 5.22 0.19
N PHE A 532 -34.39 6.34 -0.46
CA PHE A 532 -35.66 7.06 -0.30
C PHE A 532 -36.53 6.97 -1.56
N SER A 533 -36.81 5.75 -2.03
CA SER A 533 -37.46 5.44 -3.31
C SER A 533 -38.98 5.67 -3.39
N SER A 534 -39.57 6.52 -2.53
CA SER A 534 -41.03 6.60 -2.34
C SER A 534 -41.82 7.09 -3.57
N GLU A 535 -42.96 6.46 -3.82
CA GLU A 535 -43.88 6.76 -4.93
C GLU A 535 -44.37 8.21 -4.94
N THR A 536 -44.44 8.84 -3.76
CA THR A 536 -44.77 10.26 -3.55
C THR A 536 -43.95 11.22 -4.44
N THR A 537 -42.75 10.83 -4.87
CA THR A 537 -41.90 11.65 -5.75
C THR A 537 -42.43 11.80 -7.19
N MET A 538 -43.35 10.93 -7.65
CA MET A 538 -43.98 11.05 -8.96
C MET A 538 -44.91 12.27 -9.09
N LEU A 539 -45.41 12.82 -7.97
CA LEU A 539 -46.39 13.92 -7.98
C LEU A 539 -45.80 15.28 -8.44
N LEU A 540 -44.49 15.51 -8.26
CA LEU A 540 -43.82 16.74 -8.76
C LEU A 540 -43.01 16.54 -10.04
N HIS A 541 -42.49 15.35 -10.27
CA HIS A 541 -41.76 15.01 -11.49
C HIS A 541 -42.38 13.77 -12.14
N PRO A 542 -43.55 13.90 -12.81
CA PRO A 542 -44.28 12.77 -13.40
C PRO A 542 -43.53 12.06 -14.55
N SER A 543 -42.33 12.52 -14.91
CA SER A 543 -41.50 11.99 -15.99
C SER A 543 -40.31 11.14 -15.55
N GLU A 544 -39.91 11.12 -14.26
CA GLU A 544 -38.72 10.36 -13.82
C GLU A 544 -38.74 9.99 -12.31
N THR A 545 -38.76 8.68 -12.04
CA THR A 545 -38.72 8.11 -10.68
C THR A 545 -37.34 8.26 -10.04
N ASN A 546 -37.25 8.13 -8.70
CA ASN A 546 -35.97 8.12 -8.00
C ASN A 546 -35.02 7.00 -8.48
N ALA A 547 -35.56 5.82 -8.84
CA ALA A 547 -34.76 4.70 -9.33
C ALA A 547 -34.18 4.97 -10.73
N GLU A 548 -34.99 5.45 -11.68
CA GLU A 548 -34.52 5.83 -13.01
C GLU A 548 -33.48 6.97 -12.92
N LYS A 549 -33.70 7.97 -12.05
CA LYS A 549 -32.73 9.05 -11.85
C LYS A 549 -31.41 8.51 -11.26
N ALA A 550 -31.45 7.62 -10.29
CA ALA A 550 -30.26 6.95 -9.75
C ALA A 550 -29.52 6.13 -10.83
N GLU A 551 -30.25 5.42 -11.69
CA GLU A 551 -29.70 4.68 -12.84
C GLU A 551 -28.97 5.64 -13.82
N THR A 552 -29.54 6.79 -14.17
CA THR A 552 -28.83 7.77 -15.03
C THR A 552 -27.54 8.31 -14.38
N LEU A 553 -27.50 8.44 -13.06
CA LEU A 553 -26.29 8.84 -12.33
C LEU A 553 -25.24 7.72 -12.34
N LEU A 554 -25.65 6.45 -12.28
CA LEU A 554 -24.77 5.29 -12.43
C LEU A 554 -24.24 5.16 -13.88
N CYS A 555 -25.05 5.47 -14.90
CA CYS A 555 -24.58 5.61 -16.29
C CYS A 555 -23.48 6.66 -16.40
N LYS A 556 -23.70 7.84 -15.79
CA LYS A 556 -22.73 8.93 -15.79
C LYS A 556 -21.47 8.53 -15.04
N LEU A 557 -21.59 7.85 -13.89
CA LEU A 557 -20.47 7.28 -13.14
C LEU A 557 -19.67 6.27 -13.96
N ALA A 558 -20.32 5.37 -14.71
CA ALA A 558 -19.66 4.38 -15.55
C ALA A 558 -18.74 5.00 -16.62
N SER A 559 -19.03 6.22 -17.09
CA SER A 559 -18.19 6.98 -18.02
C SER A 559 -17.09 7.84 -17.34
N MET A 560 -17.09 7.97 -16.01
CA MET A 560 -16.09 8.75 -15.26
C MET A 560 -14.96 7.87 -14.70
N ARG A 561 -13.73 8.40 -14.70
CA ARG A 561 -12.54 7.73 -14.12
C ARG A 561 -12.59 7.76 -12.59
N ASN A 562 -13.37 6.87 -12.01
CA ASN A 562 -13.63 6.81 -10.58
C ASN A 562 -12.58 6.01 -9.79
N ALA A 563 -12.37 6.42 -8.54
CA ALA A 563 -11.60 5.67 -7.55
C ALA A 563 -12.25 4.29 -7.24
N PHE A 564 -11.48 3.40 -6.62
CA PHE A 564 -11.88 2.00 -6.40
C PHE A 564 -13.11 1.84 -5.50
N ASP A 565 -13.19 2.66 -4.45
CA ASP A 565 -14.33 2.77 -3.53
C ASP A 565 -15.62 3.20 -4.25
N VAL A 566 -15.55 4.23 -5.10
CA VAL A 566 -16.69 4.71 -5.88
C VAL A 566 -17.12 3.67 -6.94
N ARG A 567 -16.17 2.93 -7.53
CA ARG A 567 -16.49 1.81 -8.45
C ARG A 567 -17.16 0.63 -7.75
N PHE A 568 -16.77 0.36 -6.50
CA PHE A 568 -17.43 -0.62 -5.64
C PHE A 568 -18.84 -0.15 -5.23
N LEU A 569 -18.99 1.07 -4.72
CA LEU A 569 -20.29 1.61 -4.34
C LEU A 569 -21.26 1.70 -5.54
N SER A 570 -20.76 1.97 -6.74
CA SER A 570 -21.54 1.83 -8.00
C SER A 570 -22.06 0.41 -8.19
N PHE A 571 -21.21 -0.60 -7.98
CA PHE A 571 -21.62 -2.01 -8.05
C PHE A 571 -22.66 -2.37 -6.97
N VAL A 572 -22.51 -1.83 -5.75
CA VAL A 572 -23.53 -1.98 -4.68
C VAL A 572 -24.86 -1.37 -5.12
N CYS A 573 -24.87 -0.16 -5.68
CA CYS A 573 -26.09 0.49 -6.17
C CYS A 573 -26.74 -0.29 -7.33
N GLU A 574 -25.95 -0.78 -8.29
CA GLU A 574 -26.43 -1.65 -9.37
C GLU A 574 -27.07 -2.94 -8.81
N LYS A 575 -26.51 -3.54 -7.75
CA LYS A 575 -27.11 -4.70 -7.08
C LYS A 575 -28.36 -4.38 -6.26
N LEU A 576 -28.45 -3.21 -5.65
CA LEU A 576 -29.68 -2.73 -5.01
C LEU A 576 -30.81 -2.46 -6.04
N ILE A 577 -30.48 -1.94 -7.23
CA ILE A 577 -31.43 -1.80 -8.35
C ILE A 577 -31.87 -3.18 -8.85
N GLU A 578 -30.93 -4.11 -9.10
CA GLU A 578 -31.26 -5.49 -9.46
C GLU A 578 -32.16 -6.19 -8.43
N GLN A 579 -31.98 -5.92 -7.14
CA GLN A 579 -32.79 -6.50 -6.07
C GLN A 579 -34.19 -5.88 -6.02
N THR A 580 -34.30 -4.55 -6.04
CA THR A 580 -35.61 -3.87 -6.00
C THR A 580 -36.46 -4.19 -7.24
N LEU A 581 -35.84 -4.27 -8.43
CA LEU A 581 -36.54 -4.73 -9.66
C LEU A 581 -37.02 -6.19 -9.58
N LYS A 582 -36.27 -7.09 -8.92
CA LYS A 582 -36.68 -8.49 -8.71
C LYS A 582 -37.82 -8.62 -7.71
N VAL A 583 -37.83 -7.79 -6.66
CA VAL A 583 -38.90 -7.76 -5.64
C VAL A 583 -40.18 -7.09 -6.15
N GLY A 584 -40.07 -6.05 -6.99
CA GLY A 584 -41.22 -5.30 -7.53
C GLY A 584 -42.13 -6.05 -8.50
N GLY A 585 -41.65 -7.17 -9.08
CA GLY A 585 -42.46 -8.10 -9.87
C GLY A 585 -42.80 -7.68 -11.30
N GLY A 586 -42.75 -8.64 -12.23
CA GLY A 586 -43.23 -8.50 -13.62
C GLY A 586 -42.16 -8.74 -14.69
N VAL A 587 -42.16 -9.96 -15.24
CA VAL A 587 -41.20 -10.45 -16.27
C VAL A 587 -41.02 -9.50 -17.46
N ILE A 588 -42.08 -8.76 -17.82
CA ILE A 588 -42.18 -7.94 -19.03
C ILE A 588 -41.23 -6.72 -19.02
N LYS A 589 -40.98 -6.08 -17.86
CA LYS A 589 -40.13 -4.87 -17.81
C LYS A 589 -38.67 -5.14 -18.19
N ASN A 590 -38.13 -6.29 -17.78
CA ASN A 590 -36.73 -6.64 -18.04
C ASN A 590 -36.45 -6.86 -19.54
N VAL A 591 -37.43 -7.36 -20.30
CA VAL A 591 -37.26 -7.63 -21.75
C VAL A 591 -37.02 -6.34 -22.52
N VAL A 592 -37.75 -5.26 -22.21
CA VAL A 592 -37.64 -4.00 -22.97
C VAL A 592 -36.31 -3.30 -22.71
N CYS A 593 -35.93 -3.08 -21.45
CA CYS A 593 -34.62 -2.47 -21.15
C CYS A 593 -33.46 -3.35 -21.65
N SER A 594 -33.60 -4.68 -21.59
CA SER A 594 -32.56 -5.60 -22.09
C SER A 594 -32.47 -5.64 -23.61
N TYR A 595 -33.57 -5.54 -24.35
CA TYR A 595 -33.56 -5.49 -25.82
C TYR A 595 -32.96 -4.17 -26.31
N VAL A 596 -33.33 -3.09 -25.64
CA VAL A 596 -32.70 -1.78 -25.82
C VAL A 596 -31.19 -1.94 -25.58
N GLU A 597 -30.72 -2.46 -24.43
CA GLU A 597 -29.28 -2.62 -24.09
C GLU A 597 -28.45 -3.59 -24.99
N VAL A 598 -29.04 -4.17 -26.03
CA VAL A 598 -28.30 -4.83 -27.13
C VAL A 598 -27.81 -3.80 -28.15
N LEU A 599 -28.64 -2.81 -28.51
CA LEU A 599 -28.53 -2.06 -29.77
C LEU A 599 -27.36 -1.05 -29.77
N SER A 600 -27.11 -0.33 -28.69
CA SER A 600 -25.95 0.56 -28.56
C SER A 600 -24.69 -0.24 -28.34
N GLN A 601 -24.73 -1.39 -27.65
CA GLN A 601 -23.56 -2.26 -27.53
C GLN A 601 -23.18 -2.85 -28.89
N GLU A 602 -24.17 -3.17 -29.74
CA GLU A 602 -23.99 -3.50 -31.14
C GLU A 602 -23.47 -2.31 -31.96
N ASN A 603 -24.07 -1.12 -31.84
CA ASN A 603 -23.63 0.08 -32.55
C ASN A 603 -22.22 0.55 -32.13
N TYR A 604 -21.83 0.41 -30.87
CA TYR A 604 -20.47 0.65 -30.41
C TYR A 604 -19.52 -0.42 -30.96
N ALA A 605 -19.93 -1.69 -31.04
CA ALA A 605 -19.13 -2.73 -31.68
C ALA A 605 -18.93 -2.44 -33.18
N LYS A 606 -20.00 -2.13 -33.92
CA LYS A 606 -19.98 -1.68 -35.33
C LYS A 606 -19.11 -0.44 -35.52
N THR A 607 -19.23 0.58 -34.67
CA THR A 607 -18.42 1.81 -34.75
C THR A 607 -16.92 1.53 -34.65
N TYR A 608 -16.50 0.72 -33.67
CA TYR A 608 -15.07 0.35 -33.55
C TYR A 608 -14.63 -0.69 -34.61
N HIS A 609 -15.54 -1.50 -35.15
CA HIS A 609 -15.30 -2.39 -36.30
C HIS A 609 -15.00 -1.56 -37.57
N ILE A 610 -15.86 -0.60 -37.90
CA ILE A 610 -15.66 0.38 -38.99
C ILE A 610 -14.34 1.14 -38.80
N ALA A 611 -14.04 1.61 -37.58
CA ALA A 611 -12.76 2.25 -37.27
C ALA A 611 -11.56 1.32 -37.54
N SER A 612 -11.65 0.06 -37.12
CA SER A 612 -10.59 -0.96 -37.34
C SER A 612 -10.37 -1.22 -38.83
N LEU A 613 -11.46 -1.38 -39.60
CA LEU A 613 -11.41 -1.53 -41.07
C LEU A 613 -10.82 -0.28 -41.74
N SER A 614 -11.14 0.92 -41.25
CA SER A 614 -10.61 2.17 -41.84
C SER A 614 -9.10 2.36 -41.62
N GLU A 615 -8.57 2.02 -40.45
CA GLU A 615 -7.13 2.06 -40.17
C GLU A 615 -6.39 0.91 -40.89
N LEU A 616 -7.02 -0.27 -41.03
CA LEU A 616 -6.50 -1.35 -41.88
C LEU A 616 -6.46 -0.94 -43.36
N LYS A 617 -7.51 -0.28 -43.88
CA LYS A 617 -7.53 0.27 -45.24
C LYS A 617 -6.42 1.29 -45.43
N ALA A 618 -6.20 2.19 -44.47
CA ALA A 618 -5.12 3.17 -44.51
C ALA A 618 -3.73 2.49 -44.56
N PHE A 619 -3.49 1.49 -43.71
CA PHE A 619 -2.27 0.69 -43.71
C PHE A 619 -2.06 -0.03 -45.06
N TRP A 620 -3.04 -0.82 -45.53
CA TRP A 620 -2.90 -1.57 -46.79
C TRP A 620 -2.80 -0.65 -48.02
N THR A 621 -3.44 0.51 -48.00
CA THR A 621 -3.28 1.55 -49.02
C THR A 621 -1.86 2.16 -48.98
N SER A 622 -1.28 2.35 -47.79
CA SER A 622 0.11 2.80 -47.63
C SER A 622 1.10 1.75 -48.15
N VAL A 623 0.89 0.46 -47.83
CA VAL A 623 1.69 -0.65 -48.38
C VAL A 623 1.59 -0.75 -49.91
N ARG A 624 0.37 -0.61 -50.48
CA ARG A 624 0.14 -0.64 -51.94
C ARG A 624 0.77 0.54 -52.69
N ARG A 625 0.82 1.72 -52.06
CA ARG A 625 1.44 2.94 -52.62
C ARG A 625 2.95 3.01 -52.41
N GLY A 626 3.46 2.35 -51.36
CA GLY A 626 4.87 2.35 -51.01
C GLY A 626 5.72 1.83 -52.16
N SER A 627 6.56 2.71 -52.71
CA SER A 627 7.45 2.40 -53.84
C SER A 627 8.91 2.75 -53.53
N THR A 628 9.17 3.45 -52.43
CA THR A 628 10.52 3.75 -51.97
C THR A 628 10.96 2.79 -50.87
N THR A 629 12.26 2.55 -50.82
CA THR A 629 12.94 1.76 -49.78
C THR A 629 13.01 2.44 -48.41
N LYS A 630 12.22 3.51 -48.19
CA LYS A 630 12.06 4.19 -46.88
C LYS A 630 10.62 4.17 -46.36
N ASP A 631 9.62 3.93 -47.21
CA ASP A 631 8.20 4.03 -46.86
C ASP A 631 7.81 3.06 -45.71
N TYR A 632 8.50 1.92 -45.59
CA TYR A 632 8.27 0.95 -44.51
C TYR A 632 8.60 1.47 -43.10
N LEU A 633 9.33 2.59 -42.96
CA LEU A 633 9.66 3.19 -41.67
C LEU A 633 8.42 3.80 -40.99
N ASP A 634 7.39 4.14 -41.77
CA ASP A 634 6.12 4.68 -41.28
C ASP A 634 5.06 3.61 -41.01
N TYR A 635 5.20 2.39 -41.56
CA TYR A 635 4.25 1.29 -41.31
C TYR A 635 4.04 0.99 -39.80
N PRO A 636 5.08 1.01 -38.93
CA PRO A 636 4.91 0.89 -37.48
C PRO A 636 4.10 2.00 -36.80
N ASN A 637 3.87 3.14 -37.47
CA ASN A 637 3.08 4.25 -36.92
C ASN A 637 1.56 4.01 -37.02
N TYR A 638 1.10 3.07 -37.87
CA TYR A 638 -0.31 2.68 -37.97
C TYR A 638 -0.70 1.63 -36.91
N LEU A 639 0.24 0.78 -36.49
CA LEU A 639 -0.01 -0.29 -35.51
C LEU A 639 -0.72 0.16 -34.21
N PRO A 640 -0.41 1.32 -33.59
CA PRO A 640 -1.10 1.76 -32.37
C PRO A 640 -2.58 2.13 -32.60
N PHE A 641 -2.94 2.63 -33.78
CA PHE A 641 -4.31 3.02 -34.12
C PHE A 641 -5.16 1.80 -34.44
N ILE A 642 -4.62 0.88 -35.24
CA ILE A 642 -5.23 -0.45 -35.48
C ILE A 642 -5.38 -1.19 -34.14
N ALA A 643 -4.43 -1.06 -33.21
CA ALA A 643 -4.50 -1.70 -31.88
C ALA A 643 -5.68 -1.20 -31.05
N ASP A 644 -5.78 0.10 -30.91
CA ASP A 644 -6.78 0.75 -30.07
C ASP A 644 -8.20 0.50 -30.62
N ALA A 645 -8.39 0.62 -31.95
CA ALA A 645 -9.65 0.29 -32.61
C ALA A 645 -10.01 -1.20 -32.48
N THR A 646 -9.10 -2.10 -32.88
CA THR A 646 -9.35 -3.55 -32.91
C THR A 646 -9.59 -4.10 -31.51
N SER A 647 -8.81 -3.65 -30.51
CA SER A 647 -8.99 -4.07 -29.12
C SER A 647 -10.34 -3.61 -28.55
N LYS A 648 -10.79 -2.40 -28.86
CA LYS A 648 -12.11 -1.88 -28.45
C LYS A 648 -13.26 -2.63 -29.13
N ALA A 649 -13.16 -2.92 -30.42
CA ALA A 649 -14.14 -3.70 -31.16
C ALA A 649 -14.25 -5.13 -30.60
N LYS A 650 -13.12 -5.83 -30.46
CA LYS A 650 -13.01 -7.18 -29.89
C LYS A 650 -13.61 -7.26 -28.48
N GLU A 651 -13.35 -6.27 -27.63
CA GLU A 651 -13.89 -6.23 -26.28
C GLU A 651 -15.41 -5.96 -26.26
N ASN A 652 -15.92 -5.08 -27.15
CA ASN A 652 -17.35 -4.79 -27.25
C ASN A 652 -18.14 -6.00 -27.77
N TYR A 653 -17.67 -6.68 -28.82
CA TYR A 653 -18.32 -7.91 -29.30
C TYR A 653 -18.25 -9.05 -28.26
N HIS A 654 -17.17 -9.15 -27.47
CA HIS A 654 -17.14 -10.12 -26.36
C HIS A 654 -18.15 -9.79 -25.25
N ARG A 655 -18.43 -8.51 -24.98
CA ARG A 655 -19.50 -8.09 -24.05
C ARG A 655 -20.87 -8.45 -24.59
N LEU A 656 -21.11 -8.12 -25.86
CA LEU A 656 -22.36 -8.41 -26.58
C LEU A 656 -22.67 -9.91 -26.57
N THR A 657 -21.70 -10.76 -26.95
CA THR A 657 -21.86 -12.22 -26.97
C THR A 657 -21.91 -12.89 -25.59
N THR A 658 -21.17 -12.40 -24.59
CA THR A 658 -21.24 -13.00 -23.24
C THR A 658 -22.52 -12.63 -22.49
N ARG A 659 -23.19 -11.54 -22.89
CA ARG A 659 -24.47 -11.11 -22.31
C ARG A 659 -25.69 -11.60 -23.09
N PHE A 660 -25.58 -11.65 -24.42
CA PHE A 660 -26.64 -12.06 -25.33
C PHE A 660 -26.20 -13.25 -26.19
N PRO A 661 -25.84 -14.40 -25.59
CA PRO A 661 -25.31 -15.57 -26.31
C PRO A 661 -26.32 -16.22 -27.27
N LYS A 662 -27.59 -15.81 -27.23
CA LYS A 662 -28.65 -16.23 -28.17
C LYS A 662 -28.86 -15.28 -29.35
N SER A 663 -28.17 -14.14 -29.42
CA SER A 663 -28.37 -13.16 -30.50
C SER A 663 -27.63 -13.59 -31.76
N LYS A 664 -28.38 -14.13 -32.74
CA LYS A 664 -27.89 -14.57 -34.05
C LYS A 664 -27.14 -13.47 -34.80
N ASN A 665 -27.70 -12.25 -34.82
CA ASN A 665 -27.09 -11.11 -35.51
C ASN A 665 -25.77 -10.69 -34.85
N THR A 666 -25.74 -10.61 -33.52
CA THR A 666 -24.54 -10.37 -32.72
C THR A 666 -23.44 -11.41 -33.00
N LEU A 667 -23.80 -12.69 -33.10
CA LEU A 667 -22.85 -13.78 -33.41
C LEU A 667 -22.32 -13.66 -34.85
N ARG A 668 -23.18 -13.37 -35.84
CA ARG A 668 -22.79 -13.13 -37.23
C ARG A 668 -21.87 -11.91 -37.37
N LEU A 669 -22.20 -10.77 -36.75
CA LEU A 669 -21.36 -9.56 -36.76
C LEU A 669 -20.00 -9.78 -36.07
N PHE A 670 -19.94 -10.60 -35.00
CA PHE A 670 -18.67 -10.96 -34.39
C PHE A 670 -17.88 -11.99 -35.22
N ALA A 671 -18.56 -12.93 -35.88
CA ALA A 671 -17.93 -13.83 -36.84
C ALA A 671 -17.31 -13.06 -38.02
N GLN A 672 -18.03 -12.07 -38.54
CA GLN A 672 -17.58 -11.14 -39.56
C GLN A 672 -16.31 -10.39 -39.11
N PHE A 673 -16.35 -9.76 -37.93
CA PHE A 673 -15.20 -9.07 -37.33
C PHE A 673 -13.98 -9.98 -37.09
N THR A 674 -14.20 -11.19 -36.53
CA THR A 674 -13.12 -12.16 -36.29
C THR A 674 -12.53 -12.70 -37.58
N GLY A 675 -13.35 -12.90 -38.61
CA GLY A 675 -12.92 -13.34 -39.94
C GLY A 675 -12.12 -12.29 -40.72
N THR A 676 -12.50 -11.01 -40.66
CA THR A 676 -11.90 -9.95 -41.50
C THR A 676 -10.82 -9.15 -40.79
N VAL A 677 -11.08 -8.64 -39.58
CA VAL A 677 -10.15 -7.76 -38.84
C VAL A 677 -9.10 -8.56 -38.08
N LEU A 678 -9.49 -9.69 -37.47
CA LEU A 678 -8.55 -10.55 -36.72
C LEU A 678 -7.94 -11.68 -37.57
N ALA A 679 -8.52 -11.97 -38.75
CA ALA A 679 -8.16 -13.08 -39.63
C ALA A 679 -8.16 -14.47 -38.91
N ASP A 680 -9.06 -14.64 -37.95
CA ASP A 680 -9.33 -15.90 -37.23
C ASP A 680 -10.51 -16.64 -37.87
N ALA A 681 -10.20 -17.40 -38.90
CA ALA A 681 -11.14 -18.27 -39.60
C ALA A 681 -11.55 -19.53 -38.80
N GLU A 682 -11.13 -19.71 -37.54
CA GLU A 682 -11.62 -20.79 -36.67
C GLU A 682 -12.68 -20.27 -35.69
N GLU A 683 -12.41 -19.15 -35.00
CA GLU A 683 -13.42 -18.48 -34.16
C GLU A 683 -14.59 -17.96 -34.99
N CYS A 684 -14.34 -17.40 -36.19
CA CYS A 684 -15.37 -16.99 -37.14
C CYS A 684 -16.36 -18.14 -37.46
N ARG A 685 -15.85 -19.32 -37.86
CA ARG A 685 -16.70 -20.49 -38.16
C ARG A 685 -17.41 -21.04 -36.92
N ARG A 686 -16.78 -20.96 -35.74
CA ARG A 686 -17.41 -21.36 -34.47
C ARG A 686 -18.60 -20.46 -34.12
N LEU A 687 -18.47 -19.15 -34.33
CA LEU A 687 -19.52 -18.17 -34.10
C LEU A 687 -20.67 -18.27 -35.12
N LEU A 688 -20.38 -18.57 -36.40
CA LEU A 688 -21.40 -18.86 -37.41
C LEU A 688 -22.19 -20.14 -37.07
N ALA A 689 -21.50 -21.24 -36.77
CA ALA A 689 -22.15 -22.50 -36.40
C ALA A 689 -23.06 -22.35 -35.16
N SER A 690 -22.64 -21.58 -34.16
CA SER A 690 -23.51 -21.26 -33.01
C SER A 690 -24.68 -20.33 -33.36
N ALA A 691 -24.59 -19.51 -34.41
CA ALA A 691 -25.73 -18.71 -34.90
C ALA A 691 -26.73 -19.58 -35.70
N GLU A 692 -26.23 -20.56 -36.45
CA GLU A 692 -27.01 -21.55 -37.21
C GLU A 692 -27.75 -22.53 -36.27
N GLU A 693 -27.07 -23.05 -35.24
CA GLU A 693 -27.67 -23.89 -34.17
C GLU A 693 -28.85 -23.17 -33.48
N LEU A 694 -28.75 -21.86 -33.26
CA LEU A 694 -29.84 -21.04 -32.71
C LEU A 694 -30.97 -20.79 -33.72
N GLU A 695 -30.73 -20.90 -35.02
CA GLU A 695 -31.78 -20.82 -36.05
C GLU A 695 -32.58 -22.13 -36.13
N GLU A 696 -31.90 -23.28 -36.09
CA GLU A 696 -32.56 -24.59 -36.01
C GLU A 696 -33.40 -24.73 -34.73
N LEU A 697 -32.88 -24.30 -33.57
CA LEU A 697 -33.59 -24.38 -32.28
C LEU A 697 -34.84 -23.49 -32.21
N GLU A 698 -34.84 -22.31 -32.85
CA GLU A 698 -36.05 -21.47 -32.91
C GLU A 698 -37.08 -22.04 -33.91
N GLN A 699 -36.65 -22.47 -35.10
CA GLN A 699 -37.54 -23.08 -36.10
C GLN A 699 -38.22 -24.36 -35.59
N GLY A 700 -37.52 -25.17 -34.81
CA GLY A 700 -38.09 -26.35 -34.15
C GLY A 700 -39.13 -26.01 -33.06
N SER A 701 -39.07 -24.81 -32.47
CA SER A 701 -39.93 -24.44 -31.33
C SER A 701 -41.32 -23.93 -31.72
N ASP A 702 -41.47 -23.31 -32.89
CA ASP A 702 -42.79 -22.84 -33.39
C ASP A 702 -43.67 -23.98 -33.92
N PHE A 703 -43.07 -25.12 -34.31
CA PHE A 703 -43.80 -26.21 -34.96
C PHE A 703 -44.79 -26.94 -34.04
N ASP A 704 -44.48 -27.04 -32.74
CA ASP A 704 -45.25 -27.83 -31.77
C ASP A 704 -46.45 -27.05 -31.14
N LEU A 705 -46.51 -25.73 -31.35
CA LEU A 705 -47.51 -24.85 -30.73
C LEU A 705 -48.84 -24.72 -31.50
N THR A 706 -48.99 -25.39 -32.65
CA THR A 706 -50.16 -25.26 -33.54
C THR A 706 -51.14 -26.43 -33.49
N LYS A 707 -50.93 -27.43 -32.61
CA LYS A 707 -51.82 -28.60 -32.43
C LYS A 707 -52.10 -28.96 -30.97
N GLU A 708 -52.89 -28.15 -30.27
CA GLU A 708 -54.10 -28.68 -29.58
C GLU A 708 -55.07 -27.57 -29.09
N HIS A 709 -56.17 -27.98 -28.46
CA HIS A 709 -57.43 -27.23 -28.42
C HIS A 709 -57.58 -26.29 -27.20
N PRO A 710 -57.72 -24.95 -27.38
CA PRO A 710 -57.62 -23.99 -26.27
C PRO A 710 -58.97 -23.72 -25.58
N ARG A 711 -59.45 -24.63 -24.72
CA ARG A 711 -60.53 -24.39 -23.74
C ARG A 711 -60.53 -25.44 -22.61
N HIS A 712 -59.85 -25.15 -21.48
CA HIS A 712 -60.26 -25.54 -20.12
C HIS A 712 -59.23 -25.19 -19.01
N LEU A 713 -57.95 -25.04 -19.34
CA LEU A 713 -56.84 -25.05 -18.36
C LEU A 713 -56.70 -23.85 -17.40
N LEU A 714 -57.51 -22.79 -17.53
CA LEU A 714 -57.37 -21.58 -16.70
C LEU A 714 -57.96 -21.68 -15.27
N LYS A 715 -58.37 -22.87 -14.81
CA LYS A 715 -59.08 -23.05 -13.52
C LYS A 715 -58.48 -24.07 -12.54
N GLN A 716 -57.38 -24.75 -12.89
CA GLN A 716 -56.73 -25.75 -12.03
C GLN A 716 -55.44 -25.25 -11.35
N VAL A 717 -54.63 -24.44 -12.04
CA VAL A 717 -53.30 -24.00 -11.56
C VAL A 717 -53.36 -23.15 -10.28
N SER A 718 -54.52 -22.55 -9.96
CA SER A 718 -54.74 -21.76 -8.75
C SER A 718 -55.06 -22.57 -7.48
N LEU A 719 -55.31 -23.88 -7.59
CA LEU A 719 -55.72 -24.73 -6.46
C LEU A 719 -54.57 -25.55 -5.86
N GLU A 720 -53.69 -26.09 -6.70
CA GLU A 720 -52.66 -27.04 -6.28
C GLU A 720 -51.55 -26.40 -5.42
N LYS A 721 -51.30 -25.09 -5.62
CA LYS A 721 -50.24 -24.36 -4.91
C LYS A 721 -50.56 -24.06 -3.44
N ASN A 722 -51.82 -24.19 -3.02
CA ASN A 722 -52.24 -23.96 -1.64
C ASN A 722 -52.31 -25.27 -0.82
N ALA A 723 -52.43 -26.43 -1.47
CA ALA A 723 -52.52 -27.72 -0.79
C ALA A 723 -51.16 -28.21 -0.22
N SER A 724 -50.05 -27.78 -0.81
CA SER A 724 -48.70 -28.23 -0.44
C SER A 724 -48.10 -27.50 0.78
N LEU A 725 -48.61 -26.31 1.14
CA LEU A 725 -48.10 -25.53 2.27
C LEU A 725 -48.76 -25.93 3.62
N ALA A 726 -49.89 -26.63 3.60
CA ALA A 726 -50.65 -27.02 4.79
C ALA A 726 -50.19 -28.35 5.44
N ARG A 727 -49.20 -29.05 4.85
CA ARG A 727 -48.86 -30.44 5.22
C ARG A 727 -47.49 -30.60 5.91
N MET A 728 -46.90 -29.53 6.44
CA MET A 728 -45.54 -29.55 7.01
C MET A 728 -45.40 -28.79 8.35
N LYS A 729 -46.46 -28.81 9.18
CA LYS A 729 -46.40 -28.47 10.62
C LYS A 729 -47.42 -29.31 11.40
N GLY A 730 -46.96 -30.16 12.32
CA GLY A 730 -47.82 -30.89 13.25
C GLY A 730 -47.11 -32.07 13.92
N PHE A 731 -46.91 -31.96 15.25
CA PHE A 731 -46.45 -32.98 16.23
C PHE A 731 -45.05 -33.61 15.98
N SER A 732 -44.10 -33.70 16.92
CA SER A 732 -44.06 -33.74 18.41
C SER A 732 -44.24 -35.15 19.02
N GLU A 733 -43.34 -35.48 19.98
CA GLU A 733 -43.42 -36.58 20.98
C GLU A 733 -43.50 -38.03 20.44
N GLU A 734 -43.10 -39.10 21.16
CA GLU A 734 -42.11 -39.31 22.24
C GLU A 734 -41.81 -40.84 22.33
N ASN A 735 -40.76 -41.26 23.06
CA ASN A 735 -40.55 -42.60 23.67
C ASN A 735 -40.30 -43.88 22.81
N HIS A 736 -39.35 -44.69 23.32
CA HIS A 736 -39.35 -46.16 23.57
C HIS A 736 -40.06 -47.17 22.61
N ASP A 737 -39.60 -48.41 22.40
CA ASP A 737 -38.49 -49.15 23.05
C ASP A 737 -37.87 -50.32 22.22
N GLU A 738 -36.94 -51.04 22.87
CA GLU A 738 -36.21 -52.28 22.54
C GLU A 738 -36.81 -53.32 21.54
N GLY A 739 -35.92 -54.10 20.87
CA GLY A 739 -36.30 -55.40 20.28
C GLY A 739 -35.40 -56.02 19.17
N PRO A 740 -34.22 -56.61 19.49
CA PRO A 740 -33.36 -57.36 18.54
C PRO A 740 -33.45 -58.90 18.77
N PRO A 741 -32.56 -59.75 18.22
CA PRO A 741 -32.10 -59.94 16.83
C PRO A 741 -32.24 -61.41 16.35
N ASN A 742 -31.89 -61.72 15.08
CA ASN A 742 -31.42 -63.04 14.62
C ASN A 742 -30.86 -62.94 13.17
N SER A 743 -29.88 -63.71 12.70
CA SER A 743 -28.67 -64.35 13.31
C SER A 743 -27.83 -65.00 12.18
N VAL A 744 -26.63 -65.52 12.48
CA VAL A 744 -25.75 -66.34 11.60
C VAL A 744 -25.15 -65.58 10.39
N ASP A 745 -23.92 -65.06 10.45
CA ASP A 745 -22.60 -65.74 10.38
C ASP A 745 -22.11 -66.14 8.97
N GLU A 746 -20.94 -65.56 8.63
CA GLU A 746 -19.70 -66.22 8.15
C GLU A 746 -19.75 -67.36 7.08
N ARG A 747 -18.91 -67.39 6.03
CA ARG A 747 -17.49 -66.96 5.95
C ARG A 747 -16.93 -66.87 4.50
N LYS A 748 -16.00 -65.93 4.30
CA LYS A 748 -14.74 -66.01 3.50
C LYS A 748 -14.71 -66.28 1.96
N LEU A 749 -14.06 -65.30 1.29
CA LEU A 749 -12.91 -65.41 0.35
C LEU A 749 -13.07 -65.35 -1.20
N SER A 750 -12.00 -64.80 -1.79
CA SER A 750 -11.46 -64.97 -3.16
C SER A 750 -12.21 -64.45 -4.41
N ARG A 751 -12.01 -63.15 -4.69
CA ARG A 751 -11.12 -62.61 -5.76
C ARG A 751 -11.21 -63.22 -7.19
N ARG A 752 -11.46 -62.31 -8.16
CA ARG A 752 -11.39 -62.40 -9.65
C ARG A 752 -12.70 -62.78 -10.37
N THR A 753 -13.10 -61.91 -11.29
CA THR A 753 -14.11 -62.14 -12.33
C THR A 753 -13.61 -61.60 -13.69
N PHE A 754 -13.22 -62.54 -14.56
CA PHE A 754 -13.58 -62.56 -15.99
C PHE A 754 -14.71 -63.62 -16.09
N SER A 755 -15.59 -63.69 -17.09
CA SER A 755 -15.65 -63.06 -18.43
C SER A 755 -17.12 -62.80 -18.85
N ASP A 756 -17.29 -62.39 -20.11
CA ASP A 756 -18.34 -62.73 -21.11
C ASP A 756 -19.23 -63.96 -20.78
N ALA A 757 -20.49 -64.09 -21.24
CA ALA A 757 -21.24 -63.40 -22.31
C ALA A 757 -22.74 -63.16 -21.90
N GLU A 758 -23.81 -62.99 -22.71
CA GLU A 758 -24.08 -63.26 -24.14
C GLU A 758 -25.30 -62.45 -24.71
N ALA A 759 -25.64 -62.73 -25.98
CA ALA A 759 -26.75 -62.32 -26.87
C ALA A 759 -28.17 -62.08 -26.23
N PRO A 760 -29.14 -61.36 -26.89
CA PRO A 760 -29.37 -61.41 -28.34
C PRO A 760 -29.83 -60.15 -29.14
N VAL A 761 -29.24 -60.06 -30.34
CA VAL A 761 -29.84 -59.79 -31.67
C VAL A 761 -31.33 -59.38 -31.76
N VAL A 762 -31.56 -58.17 -32.31
CA VAL A 762 -32.58 -57.93 -33.37
C VAL A 762 -31.91 -57.06 -34.45
N SER A 763 -32.22 -57.32 -35.74
CA SER A 763 -31.59 -56.58 -36.86
C SER A 763 -32.63 -55.99 -37.83
N ARG A 764 -32.32 -54.81 -38.39
CA ARG A 764 -32.86 -54.35 -39.68
C ARG A 764 -31.81 -53.61 -40.51
N LYS A 765 -31.45 -54.23 -41.64
CA LYS A 765 -30.90 -53.60 -42.85
C LYS A 765 -31.97 -52.72 -43.53
N ALA A 766 -31.69 -51.80 -44.46
CA ALA A 766 -30.46 -51.09 -44.84
C ALA A 766 -30.82 -49.99 -45.87
N ALA A 767 -29.92 -49.04 -46.10
CA ALA A 767 -29.79 -48.31 -47.37
C ALA A 767 -28.33 -47.79 -47.50
N SER A 768 -27.85 -47.57 -48.73
CA SER A 768 -26.45 -47.21 -49.01
C SER A 768 -26.33 -46.01 -49.95
N SER A 769 -25.25 -45.25 -49.82
CA SER A 769 -24.65 -44.49 -50.91
C SER A 769 -23.13 -44.42 -50.75
N HIS A 770 -22.41 -44.25 -51.87
CA HIS A 770 -20.96 -44.03 -51.89
C HIS A 770 -20.62 -42.53 -51.92
N GLY A 771 -19.44 -42.14 -51.43
CA GLY A 771 -18.90 -40.80 -51.68
C GLY A 771 -17.49 -40.54 -51.13
N GLY A 772 -16.56 -40.15 -52.02
CA GLY A 772 -15.57 -39.10 -51.70
C GLY A 772 -14.27 -39.43 -50.96
N SER A 773 -13.55 -40.51 -51.28
CA SER A 773 -12.21 -40.76 -50.72
C SER A 773 -11.09 -39.92 -51.38
N SER A 774 -11.01 -38.61 -51.11
CA SER A 774 -9.89 -37.76 -51.56
C SER A 774 -9.41 -36.66 -50.59
N GLN A 775 -10.24 -36.18 -49.66
CA GLN A 775 -9.95 -34.99 -48.82
C GLN A 775 -8.82 -35.16 -47.77
N THR A 776 -8.14 -36.31 -47.71
CA THR A 776 -7.21 -36.64 -46.61
C THR A 776 -5.79 -36.08 -46.76
N SER A 777 -5.37 -35.69 -47.96
CA SER A 777 -4.05 -35.07 -48.22
C SER A 777 -4.06 -33.57 -47.93
N GLU A 778 -4.98 -32.82 -48.52
CA GLU A 778 -5.15 -31.38 -48.33
C GLU A 778 -5.41 -31.03 -46.85
N SER A 779 -6.26 -31.81 -46.17
CA SER A 779 -6.50 -31.71 -44.73
C SER A 779 -5.23 -31.86 -43.88
N ARG A 780 -4.26 -32.71 -44.30
CA ARG A 780 -2.97 -32.86 -43.59
C ARG A 780 -2.07 -31.64 -43.76
N GLU A 781 -1.96 -31.10 -44.97
CA GLU A 781 -1.07 -29.96 -45.23
C GLU A 781 -1.63 -28.67 -44.61
N VAL A 782 -2.95 -28.42 -44.73
CA VAL A 782 -3.65 -27.34 -44.02
C VAL A 782 -3.46 -27.47 -42.50
N ARG A 783 -3.54 -28.69 -41.93
CA ARG A 783 -3.29 -28.93 -40.50
C ARG A 783 -1.84 -28.69 -40.11
N ARG A 784 -0.87 -29.03 -40.97
CA ARG A 784 0.57 -28.80 -40.74
C ARG A 784 0.89 -27.31 -40.73
N GLN A 785 0.32 -26.55 -41.67
CA GLN A 785 0.47 -25.10 -41.75
C GLN A 785 -0.22 -24.40 -40.56
N ARG A 786 -1.40 -24.86 -40.11
CA ARG A 786 -2.02 -24.39 -38.85
C ARG A 786 -1.13 -24.65 -37.62
N ILE A 787 -0.47 -25.80 -37.52
CA ILE A 787 0.42 -26.11 -36.40
C ILE A 787 1.60 -25.14 -36.36
N MET A 788 2.26 -24.88 -37.51
CA MET A 788 3.37 -23.92 -37.57
C MET A 788 2.91 -22.47 -37.32
N ARG A 789 1.74 -22.06 -37.84
CA ARG A 789 1.10 -20.77 -37.55
C ARG A 789 0.82 -20.60 -36.04
N ASN A 790 0.31 -21.64 -35.37
CA ASN A 790 0.03 -21.57 -33.93
C ASN A 790 1.30 -21.63 -33.06
N GLU A 791 2.37 -22.29 -33.51
CA GLU A 791 3.71 -22.19 -32.91
C GLU A 791 4.28 -20.77 -33.03
N PHE A 792 4.19 -20.16 -34.23
CA PHE A 792 4.61 -18.77 -34.48
C PHE A 792 3.91 -17.81 -33.51
N ILE A 793 2.57 -17.87 -33.41
CA ILE A 793 1.78 -17.05 -32.49
C ILE A 793 2.24 -17.26 -31.03
N LYS A 794 2.39 -18.52 -30.58
CA LYS A 794 2.84 -18.83 -29.22
C LYS A 794 4.22 -18.25 -28.92
N ARG A 795 5.17 -18.34 -29.86
CA ARG A 795 6.52 -17.75 -29.70
C ARG A 795 6.43 -16.23 -29.62
N LEU A 796 5.70 -15.60 -30.53
CA LEU A 796 5.62 -14.14 -30.65
C LEU A 796 4.89 -13.49 -29.45
N VAL A 797 3.86 -14.14 -28.91
CA VAL A 797 3.20 -13.73 -27.64
C VAL A 797 4.05 -14.03 -26.40
N ASN A 798 4.89 -15.07 -26.43
CA ASN A 798 5.82 -15.37 -25.33
C ASN A 798 7.02 -14.42 -25.24
N ILE A 799 7.37 -13.67 -26.30
CA ILE A 799 8.46 -12.67 -26.25
C ILE A 799 8.15 -11.53 -25.25
N PRO A 800 7.03 -10.78 -25.33
CA PRO A 800 6.72 -9.75 -24.35
C PRO A 800 6.39 -10.32 -22.96
N LEU A 801 5.91 -11.57 -22.87
CA LEU A 801 5.73 -12.27 -21.58
C LEU A 801 7.07 -12.64 -20.92
N THR A 802 8.07 -13.07 -21.69
CA THR A 802 9.42 -13.32 -21.18
C THR A 802 10.17 -12.02 -20.87
N PHE A 803 9.94 -10.95 -21.64
CA PHE A 803 10.40 -9.60 -21.28
C PHE A 803 9.74 -9.11 -19.97
N SER A 804 8.42 -9.27 -19.82
CA SER A 804 7.71 -8.92 -18.58
C SER A 804 8.17 -9.77 -17.38
N ARG A 805 8.44 -11.07 -17.57
CA ARG A 805 9.06 -11.92 -16.55
C ARG A 805 10.46 -11.44 -16.21
N ARG A 806 11.32 -11.17 -17.19
CA ARG A 806 12.69 -10.64 -16.98
C ARG A 806 12.67 -9.31 -16.26
N LEU A 807 11.75 -8.40 -16.57
CA LEU A 807 11.62 -7.11 -15.89
C LEU A 807 11.05 -7.25 -14.47
N LYS A 808 10.15 -8.20 -14.21
CA LYS A 808 9.68 -8.54 -12.85
C LYS A 808 10.76 -9.21 -12.00
N ILE A 809 11.55 -10.10 -12.62
CA ILE A 809 12.74 -10.70 -12.00
C ILE A 809 13.76 -9.61 -11.72
N LEU A 810 14.04 -8.70 -12.67
CA LEU A 810 14.95 -7.57 -12.45
C LEU A 810 14.47 -6.64 -11.35
N ALA A 811 13.19 -6.27 -11.31
CA ALA A 811 12.64 -5.47 -10.21
C ALA A 811 12.72 -6.20 -8.86
N GLY A 812 12.42 -7.51 -8.84
CA GLY A 812 12.60 -8.36 -7.66
C GLY A 812 14.07 -8.48 -7.23
N VAL A 813 15.00 -8.60 -8.17
CA VAL A 813 16.45 -8.62 -7.93
C VAL A 813 16.95 -7.26 -7.47
N CYS A 814 16.47 -6.13 -8.01
CA CYS A 814 16.82 -4.80 -7.52
C CYS A 814 16.29 -4.58 -6.08
N VAL A 815 15.08 -5.06 -5.77
CA VAL A 815 14.58 -5.07 -4.39
C VAL A 815 15.46 -5.97 -3.52
N ILE A 816 15.67 -7.24 -3.88
CA ILE A 816 16.49 -8.19 -3.10
C ILE A 816 17.92 -7.65 -2.92
N VAL A 817 18.57 -7.15 -3.96
CA VAL A 817 19.92 -6.55 -3.88
C VAL A 817 19.91 -5.30 -2.99
N ALA A 818 18.86 -4.49 -2.99
CA ALA A 818 18.75 -3.37 -2.05
C ALA A 818 18.49 -3.82 -0.61
N THR A 819 17.60 -4.79 -0.36
CA THR A 819 17.36 -5.35 0.98
C THR A 819 18.59 -6.10 1.50
N CYS A 820 19.33 -6.79 0.62
CA CYS A 820 20.60 -7.42 0.94
C CYS A 820 21.72 -6.38 1.11
N ALA A 821 21.73 -5.26 0.37
CA ALA A 821 22.66 -4.16 0.61
C ALA A 821 22.35 -3.41 1.91
N ILE A 822 21.09 -3.37 2.35
CA ILE A 822 20.71 -2.86 3.67
C ILE A 822 21.10 -3.86 4.75
N GLY A 823 20.68 -5.12 4.64
CA GLY A 823 21.08 -6.18 5.57
C GLY A 823 22.60 -6.33 5.67
N TYR A 824 23.31 -6.14 4.56
CA TYR A 824 24.77 -6.08 4.53
C TYR A 824 25.33 -4.78 5.10
N THR A 825 24.76 -3.60 4.85
CA THR A 825 25.28 -2.36 5.48
C THR A 825 24.96 -2.29 6.96
N THR A 826 23.78 -2.72 7.43
CA THR A 826 23.47 -2.80 8.87
C THR A 826 24.28 -3.91 9.54
N SER A 827 24.42 -5.09 8.92
CA SER A 827 25.32 -6.14 9.42
C SER A 827 26.79 -5.69 9.41
N VAL A 828 27.24 -4.96 8.39
CA VAL A 828 28.60 -4.41 8.35
C VAL A 828 28.75 -3.30 9.39
N PHE A 829 27.74 -2.49 9.69
CA PHE A 829 27.86 -1.53 10.79
C PHE A 829 27.86 -2.21 12.16
N SER A 830 27.03 -3.22 12.41
CA SER A 830 27.05 -3.96 13.68
C SER A 830 28.33 -4.78 13.83
N SER A 831 28.74 -5.53 12.80
CA SER A 831 29.97 -6.34 12.81
C SER A 831 31.24 -5.49 12.74
N VAL A 832 31.31 -4.38 12.00
CA VAL A 832 32.50 -3.52 12.05
C VAL A 832 32.59 -2.80 13.39
N ALA A 833 31.48 -2.41 14.02
CA ALA A 833 31.53 -1.83 15.37
C ALA A 833 31.99 -2.86 16.43
N VAL A 834 31.39 -4.05 16.44
CA VAL A 834 31.66 -5.08 17.47
C VAL A 834 32.90 -5.91 17.13
N ASP A 835 32.97 -6.50 15.92
CA ASP A 835 34.03 -7.42 15.53
C ASP A 835 35.35 -6.70 15.26
N VAL A 836 35.41 -5.47 14.73
CA VAL A 836 36.72 -4.78 14.57
C VAL A 836 37.26 -4.29 15.91
N ASN A 837 36.42 -3.82 16.83
CA ASN A 837 36.84 -3.49 18.18
C ASN A 837 37.36 -4.76 18.90
N SER A 838 36.58 -5.85 18.88
CA SER A 838 36.96 -7.14 19.45
C SER A 838 38.23 -7.72 18.80
N PHE A 839 38.32 -7.75 17.46
CA PHE A 839 39.44 -8.34 16.72
C PHE A 839 40.75 -7.59 16.94
N LEU A 840 40.74 -6.26 16.91
CA LEU A 840 41.95 -5.44 17.11
C LEU A 840 42.42 -5.43 18.57
N THR A 841 41.51 -5.49 19.55
CA THR A 841 41.88 -5.43 20.98
C THR A 841 42.20 -6.79 21.58
N THR A 842 41.42 -7.84 21.27
CA THR A 842 41.54 -9.16 21.94
C THR A 842 42.47 -10.11 21.19
N THR A 843 42.34 -10.24 19.86
CA THR A 843 43.04 -11.30 19.12
C THR A 843 44.52 -10.97 18.90
N GLU A 844 45.37 -12.01 18.86
CA GLU A 844 46.74 -11.83 18.35
C GLU A 844 46.75 -11.54 16.84
N ILE A 845 45.77 -12.05 16.08
CA ILE A 845 45.69 -11.89 14.62
C ILE A 845 45.50 -10.41 14.25
N GLY A 846 44.63 -9.67 14.94
CA GLY A 846 44.46 -8.23 14.75
C GLY A 846 45.72 -7.44 15.08
N ARG A 847 46.40 -7.79 16.18
CA ARG A 847 47.68 -7.17 16.59
C ARG A 847 48.81 -7.49 15.60
N MET A 848 48.90 -8.72 15.11
CA MET A 848 49.81 -9.15 14.05
C MET A 848 49.54 -8.42 12.73
N ALA A 849 48.27 -8.26 12.32
CA ALA A 849 47.91 -7.55 11.09
C ALA A 849 48.30 -6.06 11.14
N VAL A 850 48.09 -5.39 12.27
CA VAL A 850 48.57 -4.03 12.49
C VAL A 850 50.10 -3.97 12.44
N ALA A 851 50.79 -4.95 13.05
CA ALA A 851 52.25 -5.05 12.98
C ALA A 851 52.76 -5.27 11.53
N SER A 852 52.10 -6.11 10.73
CA SER A 852 52.41 -6.31 9.30
C SER A 852 52.31 -4.99 8.51
N ILE A 853 51.24 -4.22 8.73
CA ILE A 853 51.02 -2.94 8.04
C ILE A 853 52.03 -1.89 8.49
N GLN A 854 52.37 -1.85 9.79
CA GLN A 854 53.44 -0.98 10.30
C GLN A 854 54.81 -1.38 9.74
N ALA A 855 55.14 -2.67 9.70
CA ALA A 855 56.39 -3.18 9.15
C ALA A 855 56.53 -2.85 7.66
N ALA A 856 55.49 -3.06 6.84
CA ALA A 856 55.48 -2.69 5.42
C ALA A 856 55.63 -1.16 5.21
N ARG A 857 55.00 -0.34 6.07
CA ARG A 857 55.16 1.13 6.03
C ARG A 857 56.57 1.57 6.44
N LEU A 858 57.18 0.90 7.42
CA LEU A 858 58.55 1.15 7.86
C LEU A 858 59.57 0.67 6.80
N MET A 859 59.33 -0.45 6.12
CA MET A 859 60.10 -0.83 4.93
C MET A 859 60.07 0.27 3.87
N SER A 860 58.90 0.80 3.52
CA SER A 860 58.80 1.89 2.54
C SER A 860 59.60 3.14 2.97
N TYR A 861 59.55 3.49 4.25
CA TYR A 861 60.31 4.61 4.83
C TYR A 861 61.83 4.38 4.85
N PHE A 862 62.31 3.26 5.39
CA PHE A 862 63.76 2.98 5.43
C PHE A 862 64.34 2.70 4.04
N GLY A 863 63.57 2.08 3.15
CA GLY A 863 63.94 1.89 1.75
C GLY A 863 64.09 3.22 1.00
N SER A 864 63.18 4.18 1.19
CA SER A 864 63.31 5.53 0.60
C SER A 864 64.44 6.37 1.20
N LYS A 865 64.90 6.06 2.42
CA LYS A 865 66.12 6.64 3.02
C LYS A 865 67.41 5.84 2.74
N GLY A 866 67.34 4.72 2.02
CA GLY A 866 68.50 3.89 1.71
C GLY A 866 69.08 3.08 2.87
N ASP A 867 68.43 3.05 4.04
CA ASP A 867 68.83 2.23 5.18
C ASP A 867 68.43 0.77 4.93
N ASN A 868 69.29 0.07 4.18
CA ASN A 868 69.10 -1.33 3.84
C ASN A 868 69.07 -2.22 5.09
N THR A 869 69.79 -1.87 6.16
CA THR A 869 69.80 -2.62 7.43
C THR A 869 68.43 -2.62 8.11
N SER A 870 67.84 -1.45 8.34
CA SER A 870 66.48 -1.35 8.88
C SER A 870 65.44 -1.89 7.90
N TYR A 871 65.63 -1.69 6.59
CA TYR A 871 64.77 -2.26 5.56
C TYR A 871 64.69 -3.78 5.64
N GLN A 872 65.82 -4.49 5.67
CA GLN A 872 65.82 -5.97 5.75
C GLN A 872 65.29 -6.48 7.11
N TYR A 873 65.51 -5.74 8.21
CA TYR A 873 64.91 -6.06 9.51
C TYR A 873 63.36 -6.02 9.44
N TRP A 874 62.81 -4.88 9.02
CA TRP A 874 61.34 -4.73 8.89
C TRP A 874 60.76 -5.64 7.81
N LYS A 875 61.51 -5.95 6.76
CA LYS A 875 61.14 -6.98 5.77
C LYS A 875 61.03 -8.35 6.40
N LYS A 876 62.03 -8.80 7.17
CA LYS A 876 61.98 -10.11 7.85
C LYS A 876 60.81 -10.18 8.85
N GLN A 877 60.52 -9.08 9.53
CA GLN A 877 59.36 -8.95 10.43
C GLN A 877 58.03 -9.05 9.66
N ALA A 878 57.91 -8.35 8.53
CA ALA A 878 56.75 -8.39 7.65
C ALA A 878 56.54 -9.77 7.01
N ASP A 879 57.59 -10.39 6.45
CA ASP A 879 57.55 -11.71 5.83
C ASP A 879 57.11 -12.78 6.86
N SER A 880 57.59 -12.69 8.10
CA SER A 880 57.17 -13.58 9.20
C SER A 880 55.67 -13.46 9.52
N ALA A 881 55.17 -12.23 9.70
CA ALA A 881 53.76 -11.99 10.02
C ALA A 881 52.85 -12.28 8.82
N ASN A 882 53.30 -12.01 7.59
CA ASN A 882 52.58 -12.27 6.35
C ASN A 882 52.46 -13.79 6.07
N THR A 883 53.49 -14.58 6.37
CA THR A 883 53.44 -16.05 6.26
C THR A 883 52.40 -16.66 7.20
N PHE A 884 52.33 -16.19 8.44
CA PHE A 884 51.29 -16.57 9.41
C PHE A 884 49.89 -16.12 8.96
N THR A 885 49.76 -14.89 8.47
CA THR A 885 48.50 -14.33 7.95
C THR A 885 47.98 -15.14 6.74
N ALA A 886 48.85 -15.47 5.79
CA ALA A 886 48.52 -16.22 4.57
C ALA A 886 48.12 -17.68 4.85
N THR A 887 48.74 -18.34 5.84
CA THR A 887 48.45 -19.74 6.17
C THR A 887 47.21 -19.93 7.04
N VAL A 888 46.90 -18.99 7.94
CA VAL A 888 45.81 -19.13 8.91
C VAL A 888 44.56 -18.33 8.53
N SER A 889 44.69 -17.07 8.10
CA SER A 889 43.53 -16.18 7.92
C SER A 889 42.97 -16.16 6.50
N LEU A 890 43.81 -16.40 5.49
CA LEU A 890 43.39 -16.34 4.09
C LEU A 890 42.33 -17.40 3.73
N PRO A 891 42.41 -18.68 4.20
CA PRO A 891 41.36 -19.66 3.99
C PRO A 891 40.02 -19.24 4.61
N TYR A 892 40.06 -18.63 5.80
CA TYR A 892 38.87 -18.21 6.55
C TYR A 892 38.12 -17.03 5.91
N LEU A 893 38.83 -16.20 5.14
CA LEU A 893 38.26 -15.06 4.42
C LEU A 893 37.77 -15.42 3.01
N ILE A 894 38.48 -16.30 2.30
CA ILE A 894 38.13 -16.72 0.92
C ILE A 894 36.81 -17.51 0.91
N ASP A 895 36.55 -18.35 1.92
CA ASP A 895 35.33 -19.17 2.02
C ASP A 895 34.03 -18.35 2.18
N ARG A 896 34.12 -17.02 2.35
CA ARG A 896 32.97 -16.10 2.44
C ARG A 896 32.82 -15.12 1.26
N SER A 897 33.78 -15.00 0.34
CA SER A 897 33.79 -13.95 -0.69
C SER A 897 33.34 -14.43 -2.08
N SER A 898 32.08 -14.88 -2.22
CA SER A 898 31.50 -15.45 -3.46
C SER A 898 31.20 -14.44 -4.59
N LEU A 899 31.76 -13.24 -4.55
CA LEU A 899 31.21 -12.05 -5.25
C LEU A 899 31.95 -11.64 -6.54
N GLN A 900 33.10 -12.25 -6.88
CA GLN A 900 33.89 -11.83 -8.04
C GLN A 900 33.25 -12.14 -9.41
N THR A 901 32.34 -13.11 -9.50
CA THR A 901 31.68 -13.49 -10.78
C THR A 901 30.58 -12.52 -11.23
N GLY A 902 30.01 -11.70 -10.34
CA GLY A 902 28.79 -10.94 -10.63
C GLY A 902 28.97 -9.62 -11.41
N MET A 903 30.14 -8.96 -11.32
CA MET A 903 30.32 -7.63 -11.93
C MET A 903 30.56 -7.65 -13.44
N VAL A 904 31.04 -8.76 -14.00
CA VAL A 904 31.36 -8.87 -15.43
C VAL A 904 30.10 -8.84 -16.30
N ASP A 905 28.99 -9.43 -15.83
CA ASP A 905 27.71 -9.46 -16.54
C ASP A 905 27.06 -8.08 -16.70
N VAL A 906 27.38 -7.11 -15.84
CA VAL A 906 26.76 -5.76 -15.91
C VAL A 906 27.14 -5.03 -17.21
N VAL A 907 28.33 -5.31 -17.76
CA VAL A 907 28.84 -4.64 -18.97
C VAL A 907 28.20 -5.20 -20.24
N THR A 908 27.77 -6.46 -20.27
CA THR A 908 27.10 -7.06 -21.43
C THR A 908 25.64 -6.62 -21.59
N TYR A 909 25.02 -6.05 -20.55
CA TYR A 909 23.63 -5.57 -20.61
C TYR A 909 23.40 -4.32 -21.46
N ASP A 910 24.37 -3.42 -21.66
CA ASP A 910 24.17 -2.20 -22.48
C ASP A 910 23.78 -2.55 -23.93
N LYS A 911 24.44 -3.55 -24.51
CA LYS A 911 24.14 -4.05 -25.86
C LYS A 911 22.71 -4.62 -25.93
N ILE A 912 22.36 -5.52 -25.01
CA ILE A 912 21.01 -6.13 -24.93
C ILE A 912 19.94 -5.05 -24.73
N THR A 913 20.21 -4.01 -23.94
CA THR A 913 19.25 -2.94 -23.64
C THR A 913 19.05 -2.02 -24.84
N LYS A 914 20.12 -1.69 -25.58
CA LYS A 914 20.04 -0.93 -26.84
C LYS A 914 19.28 -1.70 -27.93
N ASP A 915 19.61 -2.97 -28.11
CA ASP A 915 18.94 -3.83 -29.11
C ASP A 915 17.44 -3.98 -28.79
N ALA A 916 17.08 -4.18 -27.52
CA ALA A 916 15.69 -4.33 -27.06
C ALA A 916 14.88 -3.01 -27.03
N LEU A 917 15.52 -1.85 -26.89
CA LEU A 917 14.87 -0.54 -27.03
C LEU A 917 14.78 -0.08 -28.50
N SER A 918 15.59 -0.63 -29.40
CA SER A 918 15.55 -0.30 -30.82
C SER A 918 14.22 -0.76 -31.46
N THR A 919 13.65 0.05 -32.35
CA THR A 919 12.47 -0.35 -33.13
C THR A 919 12.82 -1.22 -34.35
N GLN A 920 14.10 -1.60 -34.52
CA GLN A 920 14.59 -2.32 -35.71
C GLN A 920 13.87 -3.64 -36.04
N PRO A 921 13.53 -4.55 -35.10
CA PRO A 921 12.92 -5.83 -35.47
C PRO A 921 11.54 -5.65 -36.12
N TYR A 922 10.78 -4.64 -35.70
CA TYR A 922 9.50 -4.29 -36.33
C TYR A 922 9.69 -3.73 -37.73
N SER A 923 10.65 -2.82 -37.94
CA SER A 923 10.87 -2.20 -39.26
C SER A 923 11.47 -3.19 -40.28
N LYS A 924 12.43 -4.04 -39.87
CA LYS A 924 12.96 -5.13 -40.73
C LYS A 924 11.85 -6.10 -41.15
N SER A 925 10.93 -6.45 -40.23
CA SER A 925 9.77 -7.31 -40.55
C SER A 925 8.75 -6.60 -41.46
N MET A 926 8.45 -5.31 -41.19
CA MET A 926 7.49 -4.53 -41.97
C MET A 926 7.90 -4.30 -43.42
N ASN A 927 9.19 -4.23 -43.71
CA ASN A 927 9.70 -4.14 -45.08
C ASN A 927 9.22 -5.31 -45.97
N GLN A 928 8.99 -6.51 -45.40
CA GLN A 928 8.56 -7.67 -46.18
C GLN A 928 7.13 -7.56 -46.75
N TYR A 929 6.27 -6.69 -46.20
CA TYR A 929 4.94 -6.45 -46.77
C TYR A 929 4.99 -5.75 -48.14
N GLN A 930 6.10 -5.05 -48.47
CA GLN A 930 6.33 -4.52 -49.83
C GLN A 930 6.52 -5.62 -50.89
N ALA A 931 6.82 -6.87 -50.49
CA ALA A 931 6.96 -8.01 -51.39
C ALA A 931 5.65 -8.74 -51.69
N ILE A 932 4.50 -8.23 -51.23
CA ILE A 932 3.18 -8.80 -51.54
C ILE A 932 2.75 -8.35 -52.95
N PRO A 933 2.35 -9.27 -53.86
CA PRO A 933 1.88 -8.91 -55.19
C PRO A 933 0.72 -7.91 -55.15
N LYS A 934 0.77 -6.85 -55.96
CA LYS A 934 -0.26 -5.80 -55.97
C LYS A 934 -1.68 -6.34 -56.10
N LYS A 935 -1.91 -7.36 -56.95
CA LYS A 935 -3.23 -8.01 -57.05
C LYS A 935 -3.76 -8.48 -55.68
N ALA A 936 -2.94 -9.09 -54.85
CA ALA A 936 -3.38 -9.57 -53.53
C ALA A 936 -3.63 -8.43 -52.53
N LEU A 937 -2.94 -7.28 -52.67
CA LEU A 937 -3.27 -6.07 -51.92
C LEU A 937 -4.61 -5.46 -52.39
N ASP A 938 -4.88 -5.54 -53.70
CA ASP A 938 -6.14 -5.08 -54.29
C ASP A 938 -7.30 -5.99 -53.86
N ASP A 939 -7.10 -7.31 -53.81
CA ASP A 939 -8.06 -8.30 -53.30
C ASP A 939 -8.39 -8.05 -51.81
N ILE A 940 -7.37 -7.77 -50.96
CA ILE A 940 -7.57 -7.40 -49.53
C ILE A 940 -8.35 -6.08 -49.41
N LEU A 941 -8.00 -5.05 -50.18
CA LEU A 941 -8.67 -3.74 -50.11
C LEU A 941 -10.13 -3.83 -50.59
N LEU A 942 -10.41 -4.64 -51.60
CA LEU A 942 -11.78 -4.92 -52.06
C LEU A 942 -12.61 -5.57 -50.93
N GLN A 943 -12.05 -6.59 -50.27
CA GLN A 943 -12.73 -7.25 -49.14
C GLN A 943 -12.96 -6.28 -47.96
N ILE A 944 -12.02 -5.39 -47.65
CA ILE A 944 -12.21 -4.37 -46.61
C ILE A 944 -13.33 -3.39 -46.99
N ASP A 945 -13.42 -3.00 -48.26
CA ASP A 945 -14.40 -2.01 -48.73
C ASP A 945 -15.83 -2.56 -48.80
N GLU A 946 -16.02 -3.80 -49.30
CA GLU A 946 -17.30 -4.52 -49.23
C GLU A 946 -17.82 -4.61 -47.79
N GLN A 947 -16.92 -4.93 -46.84
CA GLN A 947 -17.25 -5.06 -45.43
C GLN A 947 -17.54 -3.71 -44.76
N LEU A 948 -16.86 -2.64 -45.19
CA LEU A 948 -17.14 -1.28 -44.75
C LEU A 948 -18.51 -0.81 -45.25
N GLU A 949 -18.85 -1.10 -46.50
CA GLU A 949 -20.13 -0.73 -47.10
C GLU A 949 -21.30 -1.43 -46.39
N LEU A 950 -21.22 -2.75 -46.20
CA LEU A 950 -22.24 -3.52 -45.45
C LEU A 950 -22.52 -2.93 -44.06
N LEU A 951 -21.48 -2.57 -43.30
CA LEU A 951 -21.62 -1.99 -41.96
C LEU A 951 -22.13 -0.54 -41.93
N VAL A 952 -22.04 0.18 -43.05
CA VAL A 952 -22.56 1.55 -43.22
C VAL A 952 -24.00 1.55 -43.73
N GLN A 953 -24.37 0.63 -44.61
CA GLN A 953 -25.77 0.41 -45.04
C GLN A 953 -26.68 0.05 -43.85
N ASP A 954 -26.12 -0.57 -42.81
CA ASP A 954 -26.77 -0.99 -41.55
C ASP A 954 -27.20 0.18 -40.62
N GLY A 955 -27.30 1.41 -41.14
CA GLY A 955 -27.81 2.60 -40.44
C GLY A 955 -26.84 3.28 -39.49
N VAL A 956 -25.58 2.84 -39.43
CA VAL A 956 -24.54 3.47 -38.59
C VAL A 956 -24.03 4.74 -39.27
N GLU A 957 -24.75 5.86 -39.11
CA GLU A 957 -24.36 7.18 -39.64
C GLU A 957 -22.94 7.57 -39.18
N GLY A 958 -21.98 7.38 -40.08
CA GLY A 958 -20.57 7.53 -39.80
C GLY A 958 -20.15 8.97 -39.53
N LYS A 959 -20.26 9.43 -38.28
CA LYS A 959 -19.47 10.58 -37.76
C LYS A 959 -17.97 10.27 -37.62
N ALA A 960 -17.46 9.37 -38.45
CA ALA A 960 -16.05 9.19 -38.78
C ALA A 960 -15.59 10.38 -39.65
N GLY A 961 -15.63 11.59 -39.08
CA GLY A 961 -15.13 12.79 -39.73
C GLY A 961 -13.67 12.61 -40.13
N SER A 962 -13.33 13.01 -41.36
CA SER A 962 -12.06 12.69 -42.01
C SER A 962 -10.85 12.96 -41.11
N SER A 963 -10.10 11.90 -40.79
CA SER A 963 -8.96 11.93 -39.86
C SER A 963 -7.70 12.64 -40.39
N THR A 964 -7.79 13.28 -41.56
CA THR A 964 -6.77 14.04 -42.29
C THR A 964 -6.13 15.22 -41.55
N ILE A 965 -6.51 15.47 -40.29
CA ILE A 965 -5.93 16.52 -39.43
C ILE A 965 -4.90 15.93 -38.43
N GLN A 966 -4.83 14.60 -38.25
CA GLN A 966 -4.01 13.99 -37.19
C GLN A 966 -2.53 13.75 -37.52
N ASP A 967 -2.06 13.91 -38.76
CA ASP A 967 -0.66 13.58 -39.10
C ASP A 967 0.38 14.39 -38.31
N GLY A 968 0.10 15.67 -38.03
CA GLY A 968 0.95 16.49 -37.15
C GLY A 968 1.04 16.00 -35.70
N ALA A 969 0.05 15.23 -35.22
CA ALA A 969 0.05 14.68 -33.86
C ALA A 969 0.82 13.36 -33.74
N ARG A 970 1.02 12.62 -34.85
CA ARG A 970 1.63 11.27 -34.84
C ARG A 970 3.09 11.28 -34.40
N GLY A 971 3.86 12.33 -34.70
CA GLY A 971 5.29 12.43 -34.34
C GLY A 971 5.57 12.63 -32.84
N GLY A 972 4.79 13.49 -32.17
CA GLY A 972 5.08 13.92 -30.79
C GLY A 972 5.02 12.79 -29.76
N HIS A 973 4.19 11.77 -29.99
CA HIS A 973 3.95 10.70 -29.03
C HIS A 973 5.19 9.80 -28.79
N ARG A 974 6.08 9.62 -29.79
CA ARG A 974 7.33 8.86 -29.58
C ARG A 974 8.29 9.57 -28.62
N ILE A 975 8.40 10.90 -28.73
CA ILE A 975 9.33 11.72 -27.94
C ILE A 975 8.90 11.76 -26.47
N THR A 976 7.59 11.84 -26.19
CA THR A 976 7.09 11.79 -24.81
C THR A 976 7.27 10.42 -24.15
N GLU A 977 7.18 9.32 -24.90
CA GLU A 977 7.45 7.98 -24.34
C GLU A 977 8.94 7.77 -24.02
N SER A 978 9.87 8.18 -24.89
CA SER A 978 11.30 8.05 -24.62
C SER A 978 11.78 8.96 -23.49
N LEU A 979 11.32 10.20 -23.43
CA LEU A 979 11.60 11.12 -22.31
C LEU A 979 11.12 10.55 -20.97
N ASN A 980 9.92 9.96 -20.92
CA ASN A 980 9.41 9.36 -19.68
C ASN A 980 10.26 8.17 -19.20
N VAL A 981 10.78 7.34 -20.12
CA VAL A 981 11.68 6.23 -19.75
C VAL A 981 13.05 6.75 -19.28
N ILE A 982 13.63 7.74 -19.97
CA ILE A 982 14.92 8.35 -19.59
C ILE A 982 14.81 9.04 -18.22
N ALA A 983 13.76 9.82 -17.99
CA ALA A 983 13.49 10.46 -16.71
C ALA A 983 13.25 9.43 -15.58
N SER A 984 12.59 8.31 -15.88
CA SER A 984 12.42 7.21 -14.92
C SER A 984 13.78 6.60 -14.52
N LEU A 985 14.65 6.30 -15.49
CA LEU A 985 15.98 5.74 -15.23
C LEU A 985 16.88 6.72 -14.48
N PHE A 986 16.84 8.01 -14.83
CA PHE A 986 17.59 9.05 -14.13
C PHE A 986 17.14 9.20 -12.68
N LEU A 987 15.83 9.19 -12.40
CA LEU A 987 15.31 9.27 -11.03
C LEU A 987 15.75 8.05 -10.19
N ILE A 988 15.73 6.84 -10.76
CA ILE A 988 16.21 5.62 -10.09
C ILE A 988 17.70 5.75 -9.75
N GLY A 989 18.53 6.22 -10.68
CA GLY A 989 19.97 6.45 -10.44
C GLY A 989 20.23 7.51 -9.36
N ALA A 990 19.54 8.65 -9.43
CA ALA A 990 19.66 9.72 -8.44
C ALA A 990 19.26 9.25 -7.02
N CYS A 991 18.17 8.50 -6.90
CA CYS A 991 17.73 7.90 -5.63
C CYS A 991 18.75 6.87 -5.10
N ALA A 992 19.31 6.02 -5.96
CA ALA A 992 20.35 5.07 -5.56
C ALA A 992 21.62 5.77 -5.03
N CYS A 993 22.06 6.86 -5.68
CA CYS A 993 23.17 7.69 -5.20
C CYS A 993 22.83 8.40 -3.87
N ALA A 994 21.59 8.83 -3.68
CA ALA A 994 21.16 9.52 -2.46
C ALA A 994 21.31 8.66 -1.20
N ILE A 995 21.04 7.35 -1.28
CA ILE A 995 21.19 6.42 -0.15
C ILE A 995 22.64 6.37 0.37
N LEU A 996 23.64 6.59 -0.49
CA LEU A 996 25.06 6.53 -0.11
C LEU A 996 25.60 7.84 0.48
N LEU A 997 24.91 8.97 0.31
CA LEU A 997 25.39 10.29 0.76
C LEU A 997 25.66 10.37 2.27
N PRO A 998 24.78 9.91 3.19
CA PRO A 998 25.05 9.97 4.63
C PRO A 998 26.28 9.15 5.05
N LEU A 999 26.49 8.01 4.38
CA LEU A 999 27.62 7.10 4.63
C LEU A 999 28.94 7.71 4.15
N ILE A 1000 28.97 8.25 2.91
CA ILE A 1000 30.14 8.94 2.36
C ILE A 1000 30.48 10.20 3.17
N TYR A 1001 29.46 10.93 3.65
CA TYR A 1001 29.65 12.12 4.49
C TYR A 1001 30.27 11.80 5.86
N ARG A 1002 29.88 10.69 6.50
CA ARG A 1002 30.39 10.32 7.84
C ARG A 1002 31.74 9.59 7.83
N LEU A 1003 32.09 8.92 6.72
CA LEU A 1003 33.30 8.11 6.62
C LEU A 1003 34.61 8.86 6.99
N PRO A 1004 34.88 10.10 6.50
CA PRO A 1004 36.12 10.81 6.85
C PRO A 1004 36.23 11.05 8.35
N THR A 1005 35.16 11.56 8.97
CA THR A 1005 35.08 11.79 10.42
C THR A 1005 35.42 10.53 11.20
N ASN A 1006 34.84 9.39 10.83
CA ASN A 1006 35.12 8.12 11.51
C ASN A 1006 36.60 7.70 11.37
N THR A 1007 37.21 7.84 10.18
CA THR A 1007 38.64 7.53 10.01
C THR A 1007 39.57 8.42 10.83
N THR A 1008 39.16 9.66 11.07
CA THR A 1008 39.87 10.61 11.93
C THR A 1008 39.83 10.19 13.40
N TYR A 1009 38.67 9.80 13.94
CA TYR A 1009 38.55 9.33 15.33
C TYR A 1009 39.21 7.95 15.55
N VAL A 1010 39.13 7.04 14.58
CA VAL A 1010 39.91 5.78 14.63
C VAL A 1010 41.42 6.04 14.58
N SER A 1011 41.86 7.09 13.90
CA SER A 1011 43.27 7.52 13.95
C SER A 1011 43.67 8.04 15.33
N LEU A 1012 42.80 8.79 16.02
CA LEU A 1012 43.04 9.26 17.39
C LEU A 1012 43.25 8.08 18.38
N VAL A 1013 42.43 7.03 18.29
CA VAL A 1013 42.57 5.79 19.09
C VAL A 1013 43.91 5.07 18.83
N ASN A 1014 44.48 5.22 17.63
CA ASN A 1014 45.82 4.72 17.32
C ASN A 1014 46.93 5.61 17.93
N TYR A 1015 46.71 6.93 18.06
CA TYR A 1015 47.64 7.84 18.75
C TYR A 1015 47.63 7.66 20.28
N THR A 1016 46.47 7.46 20.91
CA THR A 1016 46.37 7.10 22.35
C THR A 1016 46.96 5.72 22.63
N GLY A 1017 46.70 4.73 21.77
CA GLY A 1017 47.39 3.44 21.78
C GLY A 1017 48.92 3.57 21.68
N GLY A 1018 49.38 4.41 20.76
CA GLY A 1018 50.79 4.78 20.63
C GLY A 1018 51.38 5.40 21.90
N ARG A 1019 50.70 6.38 22.51
CA ARG A 1019 51.12 7.00 23.78
C ARG A 1019 51.25 5.95 24.90
N LYS A 1020 50.25 5.09 25.10
CA LYS A 1020 50.28 3.99 26.10
C LYS A 1020 51.45 3.02 25.87
N TYR A 1021 51.80 2.73 24.63
CA TYR A 1021 52.95 1.88 24.30
C TYR A 1021 54.28 2.57 24.64
N MET A 1022 54.46 3.86 24.28
CA MET A 1022 55.72 4.56 24.56
C MET A 1022 55.99 4.72 26.06
N VAL A 1023 54.97 5.06 26.87
CA VAL A 1023 55.11 5.13 28.35
C VAL A 1023 55.68 3.82 28.89
N ARG A 1024 55.07 2.68 28.51
CA ARG A 1024 55.53 1.35 28.95
C ARG A 1024 56.95 1.03 28.47
N MET A 1025 57.31 1.39 27.24
CA MET A 1025 58.67 1.18 26.71
C MET A 1025 59.72 2.03 27.42
N VAL A 1026 59.41 3.28 27.74
CA VAL A 1026 60.31 4.18 28.49
C VAL A 1026 60.53 3.65 29.91
N ARG A 1027 59.49 3.19 30.61
CA ARG A 1027 59.64 2.52 31.92
C ARG A 1027 60.51 1.27 31.82
N THR A 1028 60.24 0.37 30.88
CA THR A 1028 61.02 -0.88 30.74
C THR A 1028 62.50 -0.58 30.50
N LEU A 1029 62.81 0.32 29.57
CA LEU A 1029 64.20 0.72 29.29
C LEU A 1029 64.83 1.52 30.46
N GLY A 1030 64.02 2.17 31.29
CA GLY A 1030 64.48 2.77 32.55
C GLY A 1030 65.13 1.75 33.49
N TYR A 1031 64.55 0.55 33.62
CA TYR A 1031 65.20 -0.53 34.38
C TYR A 1031 66.49 -1.04 33.71
N GLU A 1032 66.49 -1.21 32.39
CA GLU A 1032 67.68 -1.66 31.64
C GLU A 1032 68.86 -0.69 31.83
N VAL A 1033 68.59 0.62 31.83
CA VAL A 1033 69.56 1.69 32.15
C VAL A 1033 69.98 1.67 33.63
N LEU A 1034 69.06 1.38 34.56
CA LEU A 1034 69.35 1.32 36.00
C LEU A 1034 70.25 0.13 36.38
N ILE A 1035 70.01 -1.01 35.73
CA ILE A 1035 70.79 -2.25 35.89
C ILE A 1035 72.14 -2.14 35.16
N ASN A 1036 72.18 -1.42 34.02
CA ASN A 1036 73.34 -1.31 33.14
C ASN A 1036 73.86 -2.70 32.72
N ASP A 1037 72.95 -3.57 32.24
CA ASP A 1037 73.29 -4.93 31.85
C ASP A 1037 74.05 -4.98 30.51
N ASN A 1038 75.37 -5.03 30.63
CA ASN A 1038 76.31 -5.19 29.53
C ASN A 1038 76.39 -6.63 28.98
N THR A 1039 75.55 -7.56 29.47
CA THR A 1039 75.43 -8.93 28.93
C THR A 1039 74.27 -9.07 27.93
N THR A 1040 73.10 -8.47 28.21
CA THR A 1040 71.98 -8.40 27.25
C THR A 1040 72.16 -7.27 26.23
N TRP A 1041 72.76 -6.14 26.63
CA TRP A 1041 72.93 -4.96 25.78
C TRP A 1041 74.39 -4.57 25.58
N LEU A 1042 74.63 -3.76 24.55
CA LEU A 1042 75.88 -3.01 24.41
C LEU A 1042 75.81 -1.77 25.30
N ALA A 1043 76.91 -1.40 25.95
CA ALA A 1043 77.04 -0.16 26.74
C ALA A 1043 76.49 1.07 25.99
N GLY A 1044 75.66 1.89 26.63
CA GLY A 1044 75.05 3.08 26.02
C GLY A 1044 73.86 2.81 25.10
N ARG A 1045 73.46 1.54 24.87
CA ARG A 1045 72.36 1.17 23.98
C ARG A 1045 70.97 1.24 24.63
N PRO A 1046 70.75 0.81 25.88
CA PRO A 1046 69.50 1.08 26.59
C PRO A 1046 69.19 2.57 26.65
N GLU A 1047 70.20 3.40 26.90
CA GLU A 1047 70.14 4.86 27.00
C GLU A 1047 69.76 5.50 25.65
N MET A 1048 70.38 5.05 24.56
CA MET A 1048 70.05 5.48 23.20
C MET A 1048 68.59 5.14 22.85
N HIS A 1049 68.15 3.92 23.14
CA HIS A 1049 66.77 3.51 22.89
C HIS A 1049 65.79 4.29 23.79
N MET A 1050 66.09 4.46 25.08
CA MET A 1050 65.24 5.22 26.01
C MET A 1050 65.07 6.66 25.52
N ARG A 1051 66.16 7.34 25.12
CA ARG A 1051 66.09 8.68 24.51
C ARG A 1051 65.20 8.72 23.27
N TYR A 1052 65.41 7.79 22.33
CA TYR A 1052 64.59 7.69 21.13
C TYR A 1052 63.10 7.49 21.44
N TYR A 1053 62.75 6.68 22.44
CA TYR A 1053 61.36 6.47 22.84
C TYR A 1053 60.76 7.66 23.59
N ILE A 1054 61.54 8.39 24.40
CA ILE A 1054 61.14 9.66 25.02
C ILE A 1054 60.83 10.71 23.94
N ASP A 1055 61.76 10.94 23.02
CA ASP A 1055 61.60 11.96 21.97
C ASP A 1055 60.42 11.63 21.04
N LYS A 1056 60.18 10.33 20.78
CA LYS A 1056 59.02 9.83 20.04
C LYS A 1056 57.71 9.94 20.82
N MET A 1057 57.74 9.79 22.15
CA MET A 1057 56.59 10.00 23.03
C MET A 1057 56.18 11.46 23.05
N GLU A 1058 57.15 12.37 23.17
CA GLU A 1058 56.95 13.83 23.08
C GLU A 1058 56.35 14.23 21.73
N ALA A 1059 56.89 13.72 20.60
CA ALA A 1059 56.34 14.01 19.28
C ALA A 1059 54.89 13.48 19.08
N LEU A 1060 54.59 12.26 19.58
CA LEU A 1060 53.22 11.72 19.56
C LEU A 1060 52.27 12.52 20.45
N HIS A 1061 52.76 13.02 21.58
CA HIS A 1061 51.99 13.81 22.53
C HIS A 1061 51.67 15.20 22.00
N LEU A 1062 52.66 15.93 21.50
CA LEU A 1062 52.49 17.24 20.88
C LEU A 1062 51.54 17.20 19.68
N ASN A 1063 51.61 16.17 18.83
CA ASN A 1063 50.63 15.99 17.76
C ASN A 1063 49.21 15.78 18.31
N SER A 1064 49.07 15.01 19.40
CA SER A 1064 47.76 14.79 20.04
C SER A 1064 47.18 16.07 20.65
N MET A 1065 48.00 16.92 21.27
CA MET A 1065 47.54 18.19 21.88
C MET A 1065 47.24 19.28 20.85
N THR A 1066 48.06 19.39 19.80
CA THR A 1066 48.00 20.51 18.83
C THR A 1066 47.25 20.18 17.54
N GLY A 1067 47.13 18.88 17.21
CA GLY A 1067 46.65 18.41 15.91
C GLY A 1067 47.65 18.56 14.75
N HIS A 1068 48.88 19.03 15.03
CA HIS A 1068 49.91 19.32 14.05
C HIS A 1068 51.13 18.40 14.20
N GLY A 1069 51.40 17.58 13.18
CA GLY A 1069 52.45 16.56 13.18
C GLY A 1069 52.37 15.65 11.94
N GLU A 1070 52.92 14.42 12.02
CA GLU A 1070 53.00 13.49 10.85
C GLU A 1070 51.65 13.14 10.20
N ARG A 1071 50.55 13.31 10.94
CA ARG A 1071 49.18 13.26 10.42
C ARG A 1071 48.34 14.27 11.17
N GLU A 1072 47.58 15.06 10.42
CA GLU A 1072 46.52 15.91 10.95
C GLU A 1072 45.50 15.03 11.69
N ILE A 1073 45.32 15.35 12.97
CA ILE A 1073 44.28 14.81 13.84
C ILE A 1073 43.63 15.99 14.57
N PRO A 1074 42.35 15.91 14.96
CA PRO A 1074 41.74 16.92 15.81
C PRO A 1074 42.52 16.98 17.13
N PRO A 1075 42.92 18.17 17.60
CA PRO A 1075 43.57 18.31 18.90
C PRO A 1075 42.66 17.79 20.01
N THR A 1076 43.22 17.15 21.02
CA THR A 1076 42.47 16.54 22.14
C THR A 1076 41.54 17.53 22.84
N SER A 1077 41.94 18.80 22.92
CA SER A 1077 41.16 19.92 23.46
C SER A 1077 39.90 20.28 22.66
N SER A 1078 39.81 19.89 21.38
CA SER A 1078 38.63 20.14 20.53
C SER A 1078 37.52 19.10 20.67
N ILE A 1079 37.77 18.00 21.39
CA ILE A 1079 36.84 16.87 21.50
C ILE A 1079 36.21 16.90 22.90
N GLU A 1080 35.04 17.53 22.97
CA GLU A 1080 34.32 17.85 24.20
C GLU A 1080 34.13 16.67 25.16
N ILE A 1081 33.87 15.46 24.64
CA ILE A 1081 33.66 14.25 25.46
C ILE A 1081 34.92 13.69 26.14
N ILE A 1082 36.13 13.98 25.64
CA ILE A 1082 37.40 13.52 26.24
C ILE A 1082 38.19 14.64 26.92
N ARG A 1083 37.82 15.90 26.67
CA ARG A 1083 38.42 17.09 27.28
C ARG A 1083 38.48 17.03 28.83
N PRO A 1084 37.45 16.58 29.56
CA PRO A 1084 37.49 16.47 31.03
C PRO A 1084 38.53 15.49 31.59
N ILE A 1085 39.05 14.57 30.76
CA ILE A 1085 40.12 13.64 31.13
C ILE A 1085 41.49 14.20 30.76
N LEU A 1086 41.58 14.84 29.58
CA LEU A 1086 42.87 15.18 28.97
C LEU A 1086 43.38 16.58 29.35
N ALA A 1087 42.49 17.56 29.50
CA ALA A 1087 42.85 18.98 29.60
C ALA A 1087 42.36 19.67 30.90
N GLU A 1088 41.52 19.02 31.70
CA GLU A 1088 40.97 19.54 32.95
C GLU A 1088 41.43 18.66 34.12
N PRO A 1089 41.70 19.23 35.32
CA PRO A 1089 42.14 18.44 36.47
C PRO A 1089 40.98 17.59 36.98
N GLY A 1090 41.23 16.30 37.16
CA GLY A 1090 40.19 15.33 37.50
C GLY A 1090 40.76 13.95 37.78
N CYS A 1091 40.15 13.24 38.73
CA CYS A 1091 40.56 11.88 39.06
C CYS A 1091 40.21 10.90 37.93
N ASN A 1092 41.22 10.21 37.41
CA ASN A 1092 41.04 9.26 36.31
C ASN A 1092 40.91 7.80 36.75
N THR A 1093 41.61 7.43 37.82
CA THR A 1093 41.50 6.12 38.51
C THR A 1093 40.60 6.26 39.76
N ASP A 1094 40.89 5.54 40.83
CA ASP A 1094 40.48 5.95 42.18
C ASP A 1094 41.54 6.91 42.75
N CYS A 1095 41.09 7.96 43.43
CA CYS A 1095 41.93 8.98 44.08
C CYS A 1095 41.44 9.30 45.49
N ASP A 1096 40.62 8.42 46.10
CA ASP A 1096 40.42 8.46 47.54
C ASP A 1096 41.79 8.25 48.23
N PRO A 1097 42.29 9.20 49.04
CA PRO A 1097 43.56 9.06 49.76
C PRO A 1097 43.56 7.91 50.79
N ASN A 1098 42.39 7.32 51.10
CA ASN A 1098 42.28 6.08 51.87
C ASN A 1098 42.56 4.82 51.02
N VAL A 1099 42.39 4.90 49.70
CA VAL A 1099 42.61 3.81 48.74
C VAL A 1099 43.98 3.91 48.07
N LYS A 1100 44.46 5.13 47.79
CA LYS A 1100 45.72 5.39 47.07
C LYS A 1100 46.74 6.12 47.95
N HIS A 1101 47.88 5.47 48.18
CA HIS A 1101 48.97 6.07 48.97
C HIS A 1101 49.86 6.97 48.11
N TYR A 1102 49.69 8.28 48.25
CA TYR A 1102 50.59 9.28 47.69
C TYR A 1102 51.91 9.34 48.47
N ASN A 1103 53.02 9.51 47.76
CA ASN A 1103 54.33 9.65 48.38
C ASN A 1103 55.08 10.87 47.84
N GLY A 1104 54.96 11.98 48.57
CA GLY A 1104 55.65 13.22 48.24
C GLY A 1104 57.18 13.14 48.25
N THR A 1105 57.81 12.12 48.87
CA THR A 1105 59.28 12.00 48.81
C THR A 1105 59.78 11.61 47.43
N ILE A 1106 58.95 10.91 46.64
CA ILE A 1106 59.25 10.58 45.24
C ILE A 1106 58.66 11.59 44.25
N GLY A 1107 58.11 12.72 44.74
CA GLY A 1107 57.39 13.69 43.92
C GLY A 1107 55.99 13.24 43.47
N TRP A 1108 55.46 12.13 43.99
CA TRP A 1108 54.12 11.64 43.68
C TRP A 1108 53.12 12.16 44.71
N THR A 1109 52.62 13.39 44.52
CA THR A 1109 51.61 13.98 45.41
C THR A 1109 50.20 13.76 44.88
N PHE A 1110 49.20 14.24 45.61
CA PHE A 1110 47.81 14.24 45.17
C PHE A 1110 47.62 15.11 43.91
N ASP A 1111 48.33 16.23 43.80
CA ASP A 1111 48.15 17.20 42.72
C ASP A 1111 48.62 16.64 41.37
N GLU A 1112 49.72 15.88 41.32
CA GLU A 1112 50.14 15.15 40.11
C GLU A 1112 49.15 14.03 39.73
N ALA A 1113 48.46 13.43 40.70
CA ALA A 1113 47.52 12.33 40.46
C ALA A 1113 46.12 12.78 40.01
N VAL A 1114 45.75 14.04 40.28
CA VAL A 1114 44.54 14.68 39.72
C VAL A 1114 44.86 15.63 38.56
N ALA A 1115 46.12 15.73 38.14
CA ALA A 1115 46.52 16.54 37.00
C ALA A 1115 45.85 16.04 35.70
N PRO A 1116 45.58 16.94 34.72
CA PRO A 1116 45.12 16.53 33.40
C PRO A 1116 46.09 15.53 32.77
N VAL A 1117 45.61 14.52 32.04
CA VAL A 1117 46.50 13.49 31.46
C VAL A 1117 47.55 14.08 30.52
N ASP A 1118 47.20 15.13 29.77
CA ASP A 1118 48.17 15.81 28.92
C ASP A 1118 49.24 16.58 29.74
N GLN A 1119 48.99 16.92 31.01
CA GLN A 1119 50.02 17.40 31.94
C GLN A 1119 50.85 16.24 32.51
N MET A 1120 50.20 15.16 32.99
CA MET A 1120 50.87 13.98 33.54
C MET A 1120 51.90 13.38 32.57
N ILE A 1121 51.58 13.37 31.27
CA ILE A 1121 52.47 12.89 30.20
C ILE A 1121 53.71 13.79 30.05
N ASN A 1122 53.55 15.12 30.16
CA ASN A 1122 54.67 16.06 30.12
C ASN A 1122 55.59 15.94 31.35
N ASP A 1123 55.03 15.71 32.54
CA ASP A 1123 55.81 15.50 33.75
C ASP A 1123 56.52 14.13 33.76
N TYR A 1124 55.89 13.09 33.21
CA TYR A 1124 56.56 11.80 32.94
C TYR A 1124 57.73 11.96 31.95
N ILE A 1125 57.55 12.71 30.85
CA ILE A 1125 58.63 12.98 29.88
C ILE A 1125 59.79 13.74 30.54
N ARG A 1126 59.50 14.70 31.43
CA ARG A 1126 60.52 15.42 32.21
C ARG A 1126 61.29 14.47 33.14
N ALA A 1127 60.58 13.69 33.96
CA ALA A 1127 61.18 12.72 34.88
C ALA A 1127 62.03 11.67 34.13
N ALA A 1128 61.57 11.19 32.98
CA ALA A 1128 62.30 10.26 32.13
C ALA A 1128 63.61 10.86 31.58
N ARG A 1129 63.61 12.13 31.18
CA ARG A 1129 64.85 12.83 30.73
C ARG A 1129 65.81 13.06 31.89
N GLU A 1130 65.34 13.49 33.05
CA GLU A 1130 66.17 13.72 34.25
C GLU A 1130 66.77 12.43 34.81
N PHE A 1131 65.98 11.36 34.87
CA PHE A 1131 66.43 10.01 35.19
C PHE A 1131 67.53 9.55 34.24
N LEU A 1132 67.31 9.69 32.93
CA LEU A 1132 68.25 9.28 31.91
C LEU A 1132 69.56 10.08 31.99
N ILE A 1133 69.51 11.40 32.16
CA ILE A 1133 70.71 12.27 32.25
C ILE A 1133 71.63 11.85 33.40
N ILE A 1134 71.07 11.42 34.54
CA ILE A 1134 71.85 11.08 35.73
C ILE A 1134 72.31 9.62 35.72
N ASN A 1135 71.47 8.66 35.34
CA ASN A 1135 71.87 7.24 35.37
C ASN A 1135 72.71 6.79 34.16
N ALA A 1136 72.56 7.40 32.97
CA ALA A 1136 73.26 7.01 31.73
C ALA A 1136 74.80 7.10 31.76
N LEU A 1137 75.39 7.73 32.78
CA LEU A 1137 76.84 7.85 32.94
C LEU A 1137 77.39 7.09 34.14
N GLN A 1138 76.52 6.52 34.98
CA GLN A 1138 76.92 5.93 36.27
C GLN A 1138 76.40 4.50 36.48
N GLY A 1139 75.30 4.10 35.81
CA GLY A 1139 74.74 2.74 35.92
C GLY A 1139 74.57 2.31 37.38
N SER A 1140 73.85 3.12 38.16
CA SER A 1140 74.02 3.24 39.61
C SER A 1140 73.75 1.98 40.44
N GLN A 1141 73.13 0.95 39.84
CA GLN A 1141 72.63 -0.28 40.49
C GLN A 1141 71.67 -0.01 41.67
N ASN A 1142 71.24 1.24 41.85
CA ASN A 1142 70.37 1.65 42.94
C ASN A 1142 68.91 1.50 42.51
N PHE A 1143 68.32 0.35 42.84
CA PHE A 1143 66.88 0.09 42.66
C PHE A 1143 65.97 1.01 43.53
N VAL A 1144 66.55 1.96 44.27
CA VAL A 1144 65.89 3.05 45.01
C VAL A 1144 66.19 4.38 44.32
N ASP A 1145 65.87 4.49 43.03
CA ASP A 1145 65.79 5.79 42.34
C ASP A 1145 64.35 6.31 42.39
N ASP A 1146 64.15 7.42 43.10
CA ASP A 1146 62.82 7.97 43.35
C ASP A 1146 62.12 8.44 42.07
N ARG A 1147 62.86 8.82 41.02
CA ARG A 1147 62.28 9.20 39.72
C ARG A 1147 61.85 7.99 38.91
N MET A 1148 62.53 6.85 39.08
CA MET A 1148 62.05 5.59 38.53
C MET A 1148 60.70 5.24 39.16
N ARG A 1149 60.59 5.33 40.49
CA ARG A 1149 59.34 5.10 41.23
C ARG A 1149 58.21 6.05 40.82
N PHE A 1150 58.52 7.35 40.68
CA PHE A 1150 57.56 8.33 40.13
C PHE A 1150 57.03 7.91 38.75
N MET A 1151 57.92 7.51 37.84
CA MET A 1151 57.55 6.98 36.52
C MET A 1151 56.72 5.70 36.59
N GLU A 1152 56.89 4.86 37.62
CA GLU A 1152 56.06 3.66 37.81
C GLU A 1152 54.62 3.99 38.17
N GLU A 1153 54.42 4.88 39.13
CA GLU A 1153 53.10 5.28 39.64
C GLU A 1153 52.31 6.06 38.58
N ILE A 1154 52.88 7.17 38.07
CA ILE A 1154 52.19 8.04 37.12
C ILE A 1154 51.89 7.33 35.78
N GLN A 1155 52.68 6.30 35.40
CA GLN A 1155 52.37 5.45 34.25
C GLN A 1155 51.02 4.76 34.39
N VAL A 1156 50.65 4.28 35.59
CA VAL A 1156 49.40 3.53 35.79
C VAL A 1156 48.21 4.41 35.43
N ASP A 1157 48.20 5.64 35.91
CA ASP A 1157 47.13 6.61 35.68
C ASP A 1157 47.09 7.10 34.23
N ILE A 1158 48.24 7.44 33.64
CA ILE A 1158 48.34 7.79 32.21
C ILE A 1158 47.76 6.66 31.34
N VAL A 1159 48.07 5.40 31.65
CA VAL A 1159 47.60 4.26 30.88
C VAL A 1159 46.10 3.99 31.11
N ALA A 1160 45.61 4.10 32.35
CA ALA A 1160 44.20 3.93 32.67
C ALA A 1160 43.32 5.02 32.04
N ALA A 1161 43.74 6.29 32.13
CA ALA A 1161 43.02 7.41 31.55
C ALA A 1161 43.01 7.34 30.01
N LEU A 1162 44.14 6.98 29.37
CA LEU A 1162 44.19 6.73 27.93
C LEU A 1162 43.43 5.45 27.50
N LEU A 1163 43.01 4.57 28.40
CA LEU A 1163 42.04 3.50 28.11
C LEU A 1163 40.60 4.04 28.16
N LYS A 1164 40.28 4.84 29.17
CA LYS A 1164 38.98 5.54 29.32
C LYS A 1164 38.67 6.48 28.14
N VAL A 1165 39.70 7.14 27.59
CA VAL A 1165 39.59 7.94 26.36
C VAL A 1165 39.24 7.09 25.13
N ASP A 1166 39.88 5.93 24.96
CA ASP A 1166 39.55 5.01 23.87
C ASP A 1166 38.12 4.48 24.00
N GLU A 1167 37.72 4.12 25.23
CA GLU A 1167 36.38 3.66 25.55
C GLU A 1167 35.31 4.69 25.17
N LEU A 1168 35.48 5.97 25.55
CA LEU A 1168 34.54 7.03 25.20
C LEU A 1168 34.46 7.28 23.68
N VAL A 1169 35.58 7.23 22.96
CA VAL A 1169 35.61 7.41 21.50
C VAL A 1169 34.95 6.23 20.77
N LEU A 1170 35.24 4.99 21.20
CA LEU A 1170 34.77 3.75 20.58
C LEU A 1170 33.31 3.42 20.93
N ASN A 1171 32.90 3.60 22.18
CA ASN A 1171 31.60 3.14 22.67
C ASN A 1171 30.52 4.25 22.66
N VAL A 1172 30.90 5.53 22.75
CA VAL A 1172 29.94 6.65 22.78
C VAL A 1172 29.97 7.44 21.46
N PHE A 1173 31.13 8.00 21.09
CA PHE A 1173 31.20 8.98 20.00
C PHE A 1173 31.01 8.37 18.60
N LEU A 1174 31.67 7.25 18.29
CA LEU A 1174 31.54 6.59 16.99
C LEU A 1174 30.13 6.00 16.76
N PRO A 1175 29.50 5.28 17.71
CA PRO A 1175 28.16 4.73 17.54
C PRO A 1175 27.09 5.80 17.36
N GLN A 1176 27.12 6.89 18.14
CA GLN A 1176 26.16 8.00 18.00
C GLN A 1176 26.19 8.61 16.59
N GLY A 1177 27.39 8.82 16.04
CA GLY A 1177 27.57 9.30 14.66
C GLY A 1177 27.08 8.32 13.60
N ASN A 1178 27.29 7.02 13.81
CA ASN A 1178 26.86 5.96 12.89
C ASN A 1178 25.33 5.79 12.90
N ASN A 1179 24.70 5.83 14.06
CA ASN A 1179 23.23 5.70 14.21
C ASN A 1179 22.49 6.85 13.49
N ASN A 1180 23.06 8.07 13.54
CA ASN A 1180 22.55 9.21 12.79
C ASN A 1180 22.71 9.03 11.25
N ALA A 1181 23.84 8.50 10.78
CA ALA A 1181 24.03 8.21 9.36
C ALA A 1181 23.14 7.04 8.86
N MET A 1182 22.94 6.02 9.69
CA MET A 1182 22.09 4.86 9.42
C MET A 1182 20.62 5.24 9.31
N SER A 1183 20.09 6.02 10.27
CA SER A 1183 18.69 6.47 10.24
C SER A 1183 18.38 7.36 9.01
N ALA A 1184 19.30 8.27 8.64
CA ALA A 1184 19.20 9.05 7.41
C ALA A 1184 19.21 8.17 6.15
N SER A 1185 20.06 7.14 6.11
CA SER A 1185 20.15 6.20 4.97
C SER A 1185 18.87 5.36 4.81
N ILE A 1186 18.28 4.91 5.92
CA ILE A 1186 17.00 4.19 5.94
C ILE A 1186 15.86 5.08 5.41
N ALA A 1187 15.78 6.34 5.84
CA ALA A 1187 14.76 7.29 5.37
C ALA A 1187 14.85 7.52 3.84
N LEU A 1188 16.06 7.72 3.31
CA LEU A 1188 16.30 7.89 1.87
C LEU A 1188 15.99 6.61 1.07
N PHE A 1189 16.23 5.43 1.65
CA PHE A 1189 15.84 4.17 1.03
C PHE A 1189 14.31 4.00 0.93
N VAL A 1190 13.55 4.30 1.99
CA VAL A 1190 12.08 4.17 1.97
C VAL A 1190 11.48 5.07 0.88
N LEU A 1191 11.95 6.31 0.76
CA LEU A 1191 11.58 7.22 -0.33
C LEU A 1191 11.94 6.63 -1.71
N THR A 1192 13.11 6.02 -1.84
CA THR A 1192 13.57 5.37 -3.08
C THR A 1192 12.67 4.20 -3.50
N VAL A 1193 12.27 3.32 -2.58
CA VAL A 1193 11.37 2.19 -2.87
C VAL A 1193 9.99 2.66 -3.30
N ILE A 1194 9.44 3.68 -2.64
CA ILE A 1194 8.15 4.29 -3.01
C ILE A 1194 8.24 4.86 -4.44
N SER A 1195 9.30 5.59 -4.76
CA SER A 1195 9.54 6.15 -6.09
C SER A 1195 9.67 5.08 -7.17
N ILE A 1196 10.49 4.04 -6.96
CA ILE A 1196 10.65 2.90 -7.88
C ILE A 1196 9.31 2.20 -8.13
N THR A 1197 8.55 1.95 -7.07
CA THR A 1197 7.24 1.27 -7.15
C THR A 1197 6.22 2.10 -7.94
N GLY A 1198 6.21 3.43 -7.75
CA GLY A 1198 5.43 4.36 -8.56
C GLY A 1198 5.82 4.32 -10.04
N LEU A 1199 7.11 4.46 -10.36
CA LEU A 1199 7.59 4.43 -11.75
C LEU A 1199 7.25 3.11 -12.46
N TYR A 1200 7.43 1.97 -11.78
CA TYR A 1200 7.10 0.65 -12.35
C TYR A 1200 5.59 0.52 -12.64
N THR A 1201 4.75 0.88 -11.67
CA THR A 1201 3.29 0.69 -11.78
C THR A 1201 2.62 1.65 -12.77
N PHE A 1202 3.08 2.90 -12.87
CA PHE A 1202 2.50 3.89 -13.79
C PHE A 1202 3.12 3.87 -15.20
N ASN A 1203 4.45 3.79 -15.33
CA ASN A 1203 5.11 3.94 -16.64
C ASN A 1203 5.32 2.59 -17.34
N PHE A 1204 6.03 1.66 -16.71
CA PHE A 1204 6.46 0.42 -17.37
C PHE A 1204 5.29 -0.52 -17.69
N ARG A 1205 4.29 -0.61 -16.81
CA ARG A 1205 3.11 -1.46 -17.06
C ARG A 1205 2.36 -1.05 -18.32
N GLY A 1206 2.03 0.24 -18.47
CA GLY A 1206 1.28 0.75 -19.62
C GLY A 1206 2.05 0.60 -20.94
N LEU A 1207 3.38 0.73 -20.91
CA LEU A 1207 4.24 0.51 -22.06
C LEU A 1207 4.22 -0.96 -22.52
N ILE A 1208 4.30 -1.92 -21.58
CA ILE A 1208 4.24 -3.35 -21.91
C ILE A 1208 2.87 -3.73 -22.51
N GLU A 1209 1.77 -3.28 -21.91
CA GLU A 1209 0.41 -3.58 -22.39
C GLU A 1209 0.20 -3.06 -23.83
N ARG A 1210 0.69 -1.86 -24.16
CA ARG A 1210 0.70 -1.31 -25.54
C ARG A 1210 1.52 -2.15 -26.52
N ARG A 1211 2.71 -2.62 -26.12
CA ARG A 1211 3.59 -3.42 -27.00
C ARG A 1211 3.03 -4.81 -27.28
N VAL A 1212 2.35 -5.45 -26.32
CA VAL A 1212 1.64 -6.72 -26.54
C VAL A 1212 0.56 -6.56 -27.62
N GLN A 1213 -0.27 -5.52 -27.51
CA GLN A 1213 -1.32 -5.24 -28.50
C GLN A 1213 -0.72 -5.01 -29.90
N GLN A 1214 0.35 -4.22 -30.01
CA GLN A 1214 1.06 -3.99 -31.29
C GLN A 1214 1.53 -5.30 -31.94
N MET A 1215 2.04 -6.27 -31.14
CA MET A 1215 2.47 -7.57 -31.66
C MET A 1215 1.31 -8.46 -32.12
N GLU A 1216 0.15 -8.42 -31.46
CA GLU A 1216 -1.06 -9.16 -31.87
C GLU A 1216 -1.53 -8.73 -33.28
N ILE A 1217 -1.37 -7.46 -33.65
CA ILE A 1217 -1.78 -6.95 -34.97
C ILE A 1217 -0.78 -7.29 -36.06
N VAL A 1218 0.53 -7.30 -35.77
CA VAL A 1218 1.54 -7.76 -36.75
C VAL A 1218 1.27 -9.22 -37.14
N VAL A 1219 0.71 -10.01 -36.22
CA VAL A 1219 0.20 -11.36 -36.48
C VAL A 1219 -1.09 -11.33 -37.31
N CYS A 1220 -2.11 -10.53 -36.95
CA CYS A 1220 -3.36 -10.42 -37.72
C CYS A 1220 -3.13 -9.93 -39.17
N LEU A 1221 -2.30 -8.90 -39.38
CA LEU A 1221 -1.93 -8.40 -40.70
C LEU A 1221 -1.29 -9.49 -41.57
N LEU A 1222 -0.41 -10.31 -40.98
CA LEU A 1222 0.23 -11.45 -41.64
C LEU A 1222 -0.76 -12.59 -41.96
N HIS A 1223 -1.96 -12.56 -41.38
CA HIS A 1223 -3.03 -13.54 -41.60
C HIS A 1223 -4.12 -13.04 -42.55
N MET A 1224 -4.20 -11.72 -42.80
CA MET A 1224 -5.02 -11.14 -43.87
C MET A 1224 -4.44 -11.38 -45.27
N VAL A 1225 -3.13 -11.68 -45.39
CA VAL A 1225 -2.48 -11.94 -46.69
C VAL A 1225 -2.98 -13.27 -47.26
N PRO A 1226 -3.53 -13.30 -48.51
CA PRO A 1226 -3.97 -14.54 -49.13
C PRO A 1226 -2.86 -15.60 -49.24
N GLN A 1227 -3.18 -16.86 -48.95
CA GLN A 1227 -2.20 -17.96 -48.91
C GLN A 1227 -1.43 -18.12 -50.25
N ALA A 1228 -2.06 -17.82 -51.38
CA ALA A 1228 -1.40 -17.80 -52.69
C ALA A 1228 -0.31 -16.72 -52.81
N ALA A 1229 -0.53 -15.54 -52.22
CA ALA A 1229 0.44 -14.44 -52.18
C ALA A 1229 1.57 -14.70 -51.18
N LEU A 1230 1.27 -15.36 -50.06
CA LEU A 1230 2.26 -15.89 -49.11
C LEU A 1230 3.20 -16.90 -49.78
N ASN A 1231 2.64 -17.90 -50.47
CA ASN A 1231 3.41 -18.92 -51.20
C ASN A 1231 4.24 -18.31 -52.35
N ALA A 1232 3.79 -17.23 -52.97
CA ALA A 1232 4.55 -16.50 -53.98
C ALA A 1232 5.72 -15.67 -53.42
N SER A 1233 5.76 -15.41 -52.10
CA SER A 1233 6.82 -14.67 -51.43
C SER A 1233 7.64 -15.58 -50.50
N PRO A 1234 8.77 -16.16 -50.98
CA PRO A 1234 9.58 -17.05 -50.15
C PRO A 1234 10.17 -16.35 -48.93
N LYS A 1235 10.42 -15.03 -48.98
CA LYS A 1235 10.88 -14.26 -47.82
C LYS A 1235 9.81 -14.17 -46.72
N LEU A 1236 8.55 -13.88 -47.08
CA LEU A 1236 7.43 -13.81 -46.14
C LEU A 1236 7.08 -15.20 -45.57
N THR A 1237 7.16 -16.24 -46.41
CA THR A 1237 7.05 -17.64 -45.96
C THR A 1237 8.16 -18.02 -44.97
N ARG A 1238 9.41 -17.64 -45.23
CA ARG A 1238 10.55 -17.87 -44.32
C ARG A 1238 10.40 -17.10 -42.99
N LEU A 1239 9.86 -15.89 -43.00
CA LEU A 1239 9.54 -15.13 -41.78
C LEU A 1239 8.56 -15.91 -40.87
N ILE A 1240 7.50 -16.48 -41.45
CA ILE A 1240 6.52 -17.30 -40.72
C ILE A 1240 7.14 -18.60 -40.21
N GLN A 1241 7.90 -19.32 -41.05
CA GLN A 1241 8.54 -20.59 -40.65
C GLN A 1241 9.55 -20.42 -39.51
N THR A 1242 10.19 -19.25 -39.41
CA THR A 1242 11.29 -18.99 -38.46
C THR A 1242 10.87 -18.36 -37.14
N GLY A 1243 9.58 -18.06 -36.93
CA GLY A 1243 9.14 -17.34 -35.73
C GLY A 1243 9.58 -15.86 -35.70
N GLY A 1244 10.02 -15.32 -36.84
CA GLY A 1244 10.77 -14.05 -36.90
C GLY A 1244 12.18 -14.11 -36.29
N ALA A 1245 12.68 -15.30 -35.90
CA ALA A 1245 13.91 -15.44 -35.14
C ALA A 1245 15.20 -15.56 -35.99
N THR A 1246 15.10 -15.78 -37.31
CA THR A 1246 16.28 -15.90 -38.20
C THR A 1246 16.15 -15.10 -39.49
N LEU A 1247 16.35 -13.79 -39.35
CA LEU A 1247 16.99 -12.96 -40.39
C LEU A 1247 18.42 -12.65 -39.91
N GLY A 1248 19.27 -13.68 -39.94
CA GLY A 1248 20.72 -13.53 -39.74
C GLY A 1248 21.33 -12.76 -40.91
N GLU A 1249 22.51 -12.17 -40.70
CA GLU A 1249 23.07 -11.13 -41.59
C GLU A 1249 23.81 -11.69 -42.83
N ASP A 1250 23.60 -12.98 -43.14
CA ASP A 1250 24.15 -13.69 -44.31
C ASP A 1250 23.29 -13.53 -45.59
N GLU A 1251 22.42 -12.51 -45.67
CA GLU A 1251 21.53 -12.22 -46.83
C GLU A 1251 21.21 -10.72 -47.01
#